data_AF-A0A1V1VGR5-F1
#
_entry.id   AF-A0A1V1VGR5-F1
#
_cell.length_a   1.000
_cell.length_b   1.000
_cell.length_c   1.000
_cell.angle_alpha   90.00
_cell.angle_beta   90.00
_cell.angle_gamma   90.00
#
_symmetry.space_group_name_H-M   'P 1'
#
loop_
_entity.id
_entity.type
_entity.pdbx_description
1 polymer ?
#
loop_
_entity_poly.entity_id
_entity_poly.type
_entity_poly.pdbx_seq_one_letter_code
_entity_poly.pdbx_strand_id
1 'polypeptide(L)'
;MHIQFFHYLTQLIPFLQQTNSRRLVVIQGSYEWAQPYLKLCTSYYQEPLWVGELSSNLYQGRHISYKKAKTVLGQETDCVIFDGNSDLSYEAIGAVVGTIKGGGLAILFLPEEWEEANLAYQRLLNYIDINTVLFLSESRALFPKLPEIDDSIVHTASSVLEYGAITLDQQKGIEAIIKVMTGHRKRPLVLTADRGRGKSAALGLAAAQLLSQRKIKIVVTAPSLKAAQNIFYHAADRLGLECHLGRELSWQQSMLVYVAPDELLQQHVDCDLLFVDEAAAIPTSILERILNRYSRIVFSSTIHGYEGTGRGFAIKFKQILANKMPQFRSILLHQPVRWAENDPLEKWCFDALMLNAEMADVTQLPSHYSEIIYSLVSIDVLAKDEERFRQFVGLLINAHYQTSPNDIQLLLTHPDVLCFIASYQGRIIGCCIVLKEGGFDSALAEEVRLGQRRIKGHLLPQSIAAHIGLDAALTQGCGRIQRIAIHPNCQQQGLGLKLLETVTSQAKTLDLDYLGTSFGASSDLTKFWIKANYQFIRLGLTKDASSGVHSALAVYPLTTKSETWLESAQTLFAANLMYQRVEVFSQLEPSLLLLLWRSLKQENQASFLSLDLMNMQLSAFLRGGMGYDLVVASLEQLMMWYLSQPSFLSEHDESFFCRKVFQKRSWSELVIDYELVGQKQAEQKLRAIVQEIFLKWSTEHANIS
;
A
#
# COMPACT_ATOMS: atom_id res chain seq x y z
N MET A 1 -5.65 -18.12 -43.41
CA MET A 1 -5.56 -17.75 -41.98
C MET A 1 -6.52 -18.55 -41.10
N HIS A 2 -7.84 -18.45 -41.28
CA HIS A 2 -8.83 -19.15 -40.43
C HIS A 2 -8.61 -20.67 -40.28
N ILE A 3 -8.35 -21.40 -41.38
CA ILE A 3 -8.09 -22.86 -41.34
C ILE A 3 -6.79 -23.19 -40.60
N GLN A 4 -5.73 -22.41 -40.83
CA GLN A 4 -4.43 -22.60 -40.15
C GLN A 4 -4.56 -22.34 -38.65
N PHE A 5 -5.30 -21.30 -38.26
CA PHE A 5 -5.57 -21.01 -36.86
C PHE A 5 -6.39 -22.10 -36.18
N PHE A 6 -7.42 -22.61 -36.86
CA PHE A 6 -8.17 -23.77 -36.37
C PHE A 6 -7.26 -24.98 -36.13
N HIS A 7 -6.44 -25.33 -37.11
CA HIS A 7 -5.52 -26.46 -36.99
C HIS A 7 -4.51 -26.25 -35.86
N TYR A 8 -3.97 -25.03 -35.73
CA TYR A 8 -3.06 -24.69 -34.64
C TYR A 8 -3.72 -24.84 -33.27
N LEU A 9 -4.94 -24.32 -33.08
CA LEU A 9 -5.66 -24.46 -31.81
C LEU A 9 -5.94 -25.93 -31.46
N THR A 10 -6.24 -26.78 -32.45
CA THR A 10 -6.44 -28.23 -32.20
C THR A 10 -5.19 -28.94 -31.67
N GLN A 11 -4.00 -28.37 -31.88
CA GLN A 11 -2.75 -28.86 -31.31
C GLN A 11 -2.37 -28.14 -30.01
N LEU A 12 -2.58 -26.82 -29.96
CA LEU A 12 -2.25 -25.97 -28.82
C LEU A 12 -3.03 -26.38 -27.57
N ILE A 13 -4.36 -26.52 -27.65
CA ILE A 13 -5.18 -26.75 -26.46
C ILE A 13 -4.82 -28.07 -25.75
N PRO A 14 -4.70 -29.23 -26.46
CA PRO A 14 -4.21 -30.45 -25.83
C PRO A 14 -2.81 -30.31 -25.24
N PHE A 15 -1.89 -29.63 -25.94
CA PHE A 15 -0.55 -29.37 -25.43
C PHE A 15 -0.58 -28.60 -24.10
N LEU A 16 -1.41 -27.56 -23.98
CA LEU A 16 -1.55 -26.78 -22.75
C LEU A 16 -2.10 -27.60 -21.60
N GLN A 17 -3.11 -28.43 -21.87
CA GLN A 17 -3.71 -29.31 -20.87
C GLN A 17 -2.71 -30.37 -20.37
N GLN A 18 -1.93 -30.97 -21.27
CA GLN A 18 -0.93 -31.99 -20.93
C GLN A 18 0.25 -31.40 -20.16
N THR A 19 0.70 -30.20 -20.53
CA THR A 19 1.85 -29.53 -19.88
C THR A 19 1.46 -28.68 -18.68
N ASN A 20 0.16 -28.55 -18.38
CA ASN A 20 -0.38 -27.64 -17.37
C ASN A 20 0.11 -26.19 -17.53
N SER A 21 0.38 -25.77 -18.77
CA SER A 21 0.91 -24.43 -19.10
C SER A 21 -0.19 -23.54 -19.69
N ARG A 22 0.05 -22.22 -19.71
CA ARG A 22 -0.87 -21.21 -20.23
C ARG A 22 -0.22 -20.43 -21.36
N ARG A 23 -1.05 -19.83 -22.20
CA ARG A 23 -0.59 -19.05 -23.35
C ARG A 23 -1.36 -17.75 -23.51
N LEU A 24 -0.64 -16.74 -23.98
CA LEU A 24 -1.20 -15.50 -24.48
C LEU A 24 -1.53 -15.66 -25.96
N VAL A 25 -2.71 -15.18 -26.34
CA VAL A 25 -3.15 -15.03 -27.72
C VAL A 25 -3.45 -13.54 -27.93
N VAL A 26 -2.88 -12.93 -28.95
CA VAL A 26 -3.13 -11.55 -29.33
C VAL A 26 -3.92 -11.54 -30.64
N ILE A 27 -5.08 -10.90 -30.62
CA ILE A 27 -5.94 -10.74 -31.80
C ILE A 27 -6.11 -9.23 -32.01
N GLN A 28 -5.54 -8.70 -33.08
CA GLN A 28 -5.56 -7.28 -33.41
C GLN A 28 -6.40 -7.04 -34.67
N GLY A 29 -7.49 -6.29 -34.57
CA GLY A 29 -8.34 -5.96 -35.71
C GLY A 29 -9.71 -5.43 -35.29
N SER A 30 -10.56 -5.14 -36.27
CA SER A 30 -11.96 -4.80 -36.03
C SER A 30 -12.70 -5.94 -35.29
N TYR A 31 -13.76 -5.59 -34.55
CA TYR A 31 -14.55 -6.60 -33.85
C TYR A 31 -15.19 -7.60 -34.83
N GLU A 32 -15.72 -7.12 -35.97
CA GLU A 32 -16.32 -8.01 -36.97
C GLU A 32 -15.31 -9.04 -37.49
N TRP A 33 -14.07 -8.63 -37.72
CA TRP A 33 -13.01 -9.52 -38.18
C TRP A 33 -12.53 -10.49 -37.09
N ALA A 34 -12.38 -10.01 -35.85
CA ALA A 34 -11.87 -10.79 -34.72
C ALA A 34 -12.87 -11.82 -34.20
N GLN A 35 -14.18 -11.56 -34.35
CA GLN A 35 -15.28 -12.39 -33.82
C GLN A 35 -15.13 -13.90 -34.08
N PRO A 36 -14.89 -14.39 -35.32
CA PRO A 36 -14.75 -15.83 -35.57
C PRO A 36 -13.57 -16.45 -34.81
N TYR A 37 -12.45 -15.75 -34.68
CA TYR A 37 -11.27 -16.21 -33.96
C TYR A 37 -11.51 -16.26 -32.45
N LEU A 38 -12.13 -15.22 -31.89
CA LEU A 38 -12.52 -15.16 -30.48
C LEU A 38 -13.51 -16.29 -30.12
N LYS A 39 -14.52 -16.51 -30.97
CA LYS A 39 -15.50 -17.58 -30.79
C LYS A 39 -14.84 -18.96 -30.85
N LEU A 40 -13.89 -19.14 -31.75
CA LEU A 40 -13.18 -20.41 -31.85
C LEU A 40 -12.33 -20.69 -30.60
N CYS A 41 -11.55 -19.73 -30.11
CA CYS A 41 -10.78 -19.88 -28.87
C CYS A 41 -11.67 -20.24 -27.68
N THR A 42 -12.78 -19.52 -27.52
CA THR A 42 -13.68 -19.67 -26.37
C THR A 42 -14.49 -20.96 -26.40
N SER A 43 -14.74 -21.55 -27.59
CA SER A 43 -15.51 -22.80 -27.73
C SER A 43 -14.89 -24.03 -27.06
N TYR A 44 -13.59 -24.00 -26.76
CA TYR A 44 -12.89 -25.09 -26.06
C TYR A 44 -13.07 -25.07 -24.54
N TYR A 45 -13.70 -24.03 -23.99
CA TYR A 45 -13.81 -23.80 -22.55
C TYR A 45 -15.26 -23.59 -22.12
N GLN A 46 -15.61 -24.07 -20.92
CA GLN A 46 -17.01 -24.04 -20.47
C GLN A 46 -17.48 -22.64 -20.03
N GLU A 47 -16.63 -21.89 -19.32
CA GLU A 47 -16.97 -20.55 -18.82
C GLU A 47 -15.88 -19.52 -19.14
N PRO A 48 -15.73 -19.11 -20.41
CA PRO A 48 -14.84 -18.02 -20.76
C PRO A 48 -15.30 -16.71 -20.12
N LEU A 49 -14.35 -15.91 -19.63
CA LEU A 49 -14.60 -14.63 -18.97
C LEU A 49 -14.18 -13.47 -19.87
N TRP A 50 -15.11 -12.57 -20.19
CA TRP A 50 -14.81 -11.30 -20.84
C TRP A 50 -14.57 -10.20 -19.81
N VAL A 51 -13.46 -9.48 -19.94
CA VAL A 51 -13.07 -8.37 -19.07
C VAL A 51 -12.89 -7.10 -19.91
N GLY A 52 -13.72 -6.09 -19.65
CA GLY A 52 -13.70 -4.81 -20.37
C GLY A 52 -15.10 -4.19 -20.46
N GLU A 53 -15.22 -3.00 -21.06
CA GLU A 53 -16.54 -2.40 -21.29
C GLU A 53 -17.17 -3.04 -22.54
N LEU A 54 -18.27 -3.78 -22.38
CA LEU A 54 -18.95 -4.42 -23.51
C LEU A 54 -19.74 -3.35 -24.28
N SER A 55 -19.33 -3.03 -25.51
CA SER A 55 -20.06 -2.07 -26.36
C SER A 55 -21.31 -2.66 -27.02
N SER A 56 -21.51 -3.98 -26.96
CA SER A 56 -22.62 -4.66 -27.67
C SER A 56 -23.06 -5.97 -27.00
N ASN A 57 -24.34 -6.33 -27.14
CA ASN A 57 -24.97 -7.58 -26.65
C ASN A 57 -24.45 -8.88 -27.34
N LEU A 58 -23.24 -8.88 -27.91
CA LEU A 58 -22.76 -9.91 -28.83
C LEU A 58 -22.02 -11.07 -28.14
N TYR A 59 -21.52 -10.87 -26.92
CA TYR A 59 -20.93 -11.93 -26.09
C TYR A 59 -21.96 -12.45 -25.08
N GLN A 60 -22.31 -13.73 -25.16
CA GLN A 60 -23.32 -14.36 -24.28
C GLN A 60 -22.72 -15.05 -23.05
N GLY A 61 -21.40 -15.00 -22.86
CA GLY A 61 -20.71 -15.61 -21.72
C GLY A 61 -20.60 -14.70 -20.51
N ARG A 62 -19.86 -15.14 -19.50
CA ARG A 62 -19.60 -14.38 -18.27
C ARG A 62 -18.81 -13.11 -18.57
N HIS A 63 -19.32 -11.95 -18.15
CA HIS A 63 -18.71 -10.64 -18.42
C HIS A 63 -18.55 -9.80 -17.14
N ILE A 64 -17.44 -9.07 -17.06
CA ILE A 64 -17.19 -8.06 -16.04
C ILE A 64 -16.47 -6.84 -16.65
N SER A 65 -16.68 -5.65 -16.07
CA SER A 65 -15.84 -4.48 -16.41
C SER A 65 -14.49 -4.54 -15.70
N TYR A 66 -13.49 -3.79 -16.20
CA TYR A 66 -12.16 -3.71 -15.56
C TYR A 66 -12.24 -3.29 -14.08
N LYS A 67 -13.18 -2.40 -13.73
CA LYS A 67 -13.42 -1.97 -12.34
C LYS A 67 -13.86 -3.11 -11.42
N LYS A 68 -14.46 -4.18 -11.97
CA LYS A 68 -14.93 -5.35 -11.23
C LYS A 68 -13.93 -6.51 -11.25
N ALA A 69 -12.74 -6.36 -11.83
CA ALA A 69 -11.72 -7.42 -11.89
C ALA A 69 -11.38 -8.03 -10.52
N LYS A 70 -11.35 -7.23 -9.45
CA LYS A 70 -11.10 -7.74 -8.09
C LYS A 70 -12.19 -8.69 -7.56
N THR A 71 -13.37 -8.71 -8.18
CA THR A 71 -14.47 -9.58 -7.73
C THR A 71 -14.27 -11.05 -8.09
N VAL A 72 -13.46 -11.35 -9.10
CA VAL A 72 -13.16 -12.73 -9.52
C VAL A 72 -11.96 -13.33 -8.79
N LEU A 73 -11.31 -12.57 -7.92
CA LEU A 73 -10.21 -13.07 -7.10
C LEU A 73 -10.70 -14.17 -6.14
N GLY A 74 -9.84 -15.16 -5.94
CA GLY A 74 -10.16 -16.37 -5.18
C GLY A 74 -10.83 -17.46 -6.02
N GLN A 75 -11.30 -17.14 -7.23
CA GLN A 75 -11.88 -18.09 -8.17
C GLN A 75 -10.85 -18.53 -9.22
N GLU A 76 -11.21 -19.56 -9.97
CA GLU A 76 -10.42 -20.09 -11.09
C GLU A 76 -11.19 -19.90 -12.39
N THR A 77 -10.45 -19.64 -13.46
CA THR A 77 -10.98 -19.41 -14.82
C THR A 77 -10.16 -20.21 -15.83
N ASP A 78 -10.76 -20.55 -16.96
CA ASP A 78 -10.10 -21.40 -17.95
C ASP A 78 -9.67 -20.61 -19.19
N CYS A 79 -10.46 -19.60 -19.56
CA CYS A 79 -10.16 -18.69 -20.67
C CYS A 79 -10.64 -17.28 -20.34
N VAL A 80 -9.80 -16.29 -20.64
CA VAL A 80 -10.10 -14.87 -20.36
C VAL A 80 -9.84 -14.04 -21.60
N ILE A 81 -10.77 -13.15 -21.94
CA ILE A 81 -10.61 -12.13 -22.98
C ILE A 81 -10.45 -10.76 -22.29
N PHE A 82 -9.35 -10.08 -22.59
CA PHE A 82 -9.10 -8.69 -22.24
C PHE A 82 -9.42 -7.81 -23.45
N ASP A 83 -10.45 -6.99 -23.32
CA ASP A 83 -10.90 -6.10 -24.38
C ASP A 83 -10.16 -4.77 -24.37
N GLY A 84 -9.33 -4.57 -25.37
CA GLY A 84 -8.56 -3.37 -25.61
C GLY A 84 -9.31 -2.27 -26.39
N ASN A 85 -10.53 -2.50 -26.88
CA ASN A 85 -11.31 -1.39 -27.45
C ASN A 85 -11.78 -0.39 -26.38
N SER A 86 -11.60 -0.74 -25.11
CA SER A 86 -11.76 0.15 -23.96
C SER A 86 -10.41 0.38 -23.29
N ASP A 87 -10.29 1.42 -22.46
CA ASP A 87 -9.08 1.70 -21.70
C ASP A 87 -8.64 0.47 -20.91
N LEU A 88 -7.56 -0.19 -21.36
CA LEU A 88 -7.00 -1.36 -20.67
C LEU A 88 -6.62 -0.96 -19.25
N SER A 89 -6.71 -1.89 -18.31
CA SER A 89 -6.19 -1.69 -16.96
C SER A 89 -5.12 -2.73 -16.67
N TYR A 90 -3.91 -2.25 -16.45
CA TYR A 90 -2.78 -3.10 -16.04
C TYR A 90 -3.07 -3.87 -14.77
N GLU A 91 -3.69 -3.21 -13.79
CA GLU A 91 -4.08 -3.83 -12.53
C GLU A 91 -5.09 -4.96 -12.75
N ALA A 92 -6.09 -4.75 -13.61
CA ALA A 92 -7.08 -5.76 -13.93
C ALA A 92 -6.49 -6.95 -14.70
N ILE A 93 -5.58 -6.70 -15.65
CA ILE A 93 -4.86 -7.77 -16.36
C ILE A 93 -4.07 -8.61 -15.36
N GLY A 94 -3.23 -7.98 -14.53
CA GLY A 94 -2.45 -8.70 -13.52
C GLY A 94 -3.31 -9.45 -12.50
N ALA A 95 -4.49 -8.92 -12.18
CA ALA A 95 -5.47 -9.55 -11.29
C ALA A 95 -6.08 -10.82 -11.88
N VAL A 96 -6.60 -10.73 -13.10
CA VAL A 96 -7.38 -11.81 -13.74
C VAL A 96 -6.46 -12.84 -14.39
N VAL A 97 -5.28 -12.49 -14.91
CA VAL A 97 -4.30 -13.49 -15.38
C VAL A 97 -3.95 -14.48 -14.25
N GLY A 98 -3.91 -14.01 -13.00
CA GLY A 98 -3.69 -14.87 -11.85
C GLY A 98 -4.81 -15.87 -11.54
N THR A 99 -6.01 -15.73 -12.13
CA THR A 99 -7.13 -16.69 -11.96
C THR A 99 -7.11 -17.80 -13.01
N ILE A 100 -6.35 -17.64 -14.10
CA ILE A 100 -6.29 -18.61 -15.19
C ILE A 100 -5.53 -19.86 -14.74
N LYS A 101 -6.17 -21.03 -14.81
CA LYS A 101 -5.56 -22.33 -14.51
C LYS A 101 -4.66 -22.82 -15.65
N GLY A 102 -3.73 -23.72 -15.34
CA GLY A 102 -2.94 -24.40 -16.37
C GLY A 102 -3.84 -25.16 -17.36
N GLY A 103 -3.44 -25.18 -18.62
CA GLY A 103 -4.32 -25.59 -19.72
C GLY A 103 -5.21 -24.47 -20.29
N GLY A 104 -5.12 -23.25 -19.74
CA GLY A 104 -5.97 -22.12 -20.13
C GLY A 104 -5.34 -21.11 -21.09
N LEU A 105 -6.18 -20.20 -21.60
CA LEU A 105 -5.79 -19.11 -22.51
C LEU A 105 -6.09 -17.72 -21.93
N ALA A 106 -5.15 -16.80 -22.10
CA ALA A 106 -5.41 -15.36 -22.03
C ALA A 106 -5.45 -14.80 -23.44
N ILE A 107 -6.51 -14.07 -23.79
CA ILE A 107 -6.69 -13.45 -25.09
C ILE A 107 -6.66 -11.94 -24.89
N LEU A 108 -5.72 -11.26 -25.55
CA LEU A 108 -5.66 -9.81 -25.63
C LEU A 108 -6.25 -9.39 -26.98
N PHE A 109 -7.47 -8.85 -26.94
CA PHE A 109 -8.17 -8.36 -28.12
C PHE A 109 -7.89 -6.87 -28.29
N LEU A 110 -7.31 -6.47 -29.43
CA LEU A 110 -6.85 -5.12 -29.69
C LEU A 110 -7.50 -4.53 -30.95
N PRO A 111 -7.92 -3.25 -31.01
CA PRO A 111 -8.31 -2.58 -32.25
C PRO A 111 -7.21 -2.54 -33.32
N GLU A 112 -7.66 -2.35 -34.56
CA GLU A 112 -6.84 -2.28 -35.77
C GLU A 112 -5.94 -1.04 -35.79
N GLU A 113 -6.54 0.15 -35.70
CA GLU A 113 -5.84 1.42 -35.52
C GLU A 113 -5.68 1.68 -34.03
N TRP A 114 -4.50 1.38 -33.51
CA TRP A 114 -4.17 1.68 -32.13
C TRP A 114 -3.06 2.73 -32.11
N GLU A 115 -3.31 3.86 -31.43
CA GLU A 115 -2.37 4.99 -31.32
C GLU A 115 -0.94 4.51 -31.02
N GLU A 116 -0.08 4.54 -32.05
CA GLU A 116 1.33 4.19 -31.93
C GLU A 116 2.07 5.05 -30.88
N ALA A 117 1.52 6.21 -30.50
CA ALA A 117 2.10 7.12 -29.52
C ALA A 117 1.99 6.68 -28.05
N ASN A 118 1.17 5.68 -27.72
CA ASN A 118 0.94 5.32 -26.33
C ASN A 118 1.98 4.29 -25.81
N LEU A 119 2.90 4.77 -24.98
CA LEU A 119 4.02 3.98 -24.43
C LEU A 119 3.56 2.79 -23.58
N ALA A 120 2.41 2.88 -22.90
CA ALA A 120 1.89 1.76 -22.12
C ALA A 120 1.56 0.59 -23.07
N TYR A 121 0.83 0.85 -24.15
CA TYR A 121 0.47 -0.20 -25.09
C TYR A 121 1.69 -0.78 -25.81
N GLN A 122 2.61 0.07 -26.26
CA GLN A 122 3.89 -0.38 -26.82
C GLN A 122 4.61 -1.33 -25.87
N ARG A 123 4.60 -1.04 -24.56
CA ARG A 123 5.21 -1.91 -23.57
C ARG A 123 4.58 -3.31 -23.55
N LEU A 124 3.26 -3.43 -23.54
CA LEU A 124 2.60 -4.75 -23.57
C LEU A 124 3.01 -5.58 -24.80
N LEU A 125 3.13 -4.91 -25.96
CA LEU A 125 3.49 -5.52 -27.23
C LEU A 125 4.99 -5.87 -27.31
N ASN A 126 5.87 -5.05 -26.76
CA ASN A 126 7.33 -5.29 -26.76
C ASN A 126 7.72 -6.57 -26.02
N TYR A 127 6.87 -7.02 -25.09
CA TYR A 127 7.07 -8.25 -24.34
C TYR A 127 6.44 -9.48 -24.98
N ILE A 128 5.81 -9.36 -26.15
CA ILE A 128 5.32 -10.49 -26.93
C ILE A 128 6.51 -11.32 -27.39
N ASP A 129 6.66 -12.51 -26.81
CA ASP A 129 7.64 -13.49 -27.26
C ASP A 129 7.07 -14.28 -28.45
N ILE A 130 7.67 -14.07 -29.62
CA ILE A 130 7.29 -14.72 -30.88
C ILE A 130 7.33 -16.26 -30.83
N ASN A 131 8.06 -16.84 -29.86
CA ASN A 131 8.18 -18.29 -29.70
C ASN A 131 7.08 -18.89 -28.82
N THR A 132 6.32 -18.05 -28.11
CA THR A 132 5.30 -18.52 -27.17
C THR A 132 3.95 -17.85 -27.36
N VAL A 133 3.85 -16.69 -28.01
CA VAL A 133 2.60 -15.95 -28.18
C VAL A 133 2.02 -16.13 -29.57
N LEU A 134 0.77 -16.56 -29.64
CA LEU A 134 -0.01 -16.61 -30.87
C LEU A 134 -0.47 -15.19 -31.22
N PHE A 135 -0.07 -14.66 -32.38
CA PHE A 135 -0.45 -13.31 -32.81
C PHE A 135 -1.23 -13.37 -34.11
N LEU A 136 -2.38 -12.69 -34.16
CA LEU A 136 -3.22 -12.55 -35.34
C LEU A 136 -3.59 -11.10 -35.56
N SER A 137 -3.47 -10.64 -36.80
CA SER A 137 -4.07 -9.43 -37.34
C SER A 137 -4.51 -9.64 -38.78
N GLU A 138 -5.24 -8.69 -39.37
CA GLU A 138 -5.68 -8.79 -40.77
C GLU A 138 -4.50 -8.96 -41.74
N SER A 139 -3.36 -8.34 -41.41
CA SER A 139 -2.16 -8.31 -42.23
C SER A 139 -1.09 -9.34 -41.83
N ARG A 140 -1.16 -9.91 -40.62
CA ARG A 140 -0.09 -10.73 -40.06
C ARG A 140 -0.63 -11.87 -39.19
N ALA A 141 -0.12 -13.08 -39.37
CA ALA A 141 -0.37 -14.20 -38.46
C ALA A 141 0.95 -14.87 -38.07
N LEU A 142 1.16 -15.07 -36.77
CA LEU A 142 2.32 -15.76 -36.21
C LEU A 142 1.83 -16.94 -35.37
N PHE A 143 2.24 -18.14 -35.76
CA PHE A 143 1.92 -19.39 -35.07
C PHE A 143 3.22 -19.97 -34.48
N PRO A 144 3.44 -19.83 -33.16
CA PRO A 144 4.65 -20.35 -32.53
C PRO A 144 4.75 -21.86 -32.63
N LYS A 145 5.96 -22.40 -32.86
CA LYS A 145 6.15 -23.86 -32.88
C LYS A 145 5.93 -24.42 -31.47
N LEU A 146 5.07 -25.44 -31.35
CA LEU A 146 4.87 -26.15 -30.09
C LEU A 146 6.12 -27.01 -29.79
N PRO A 147 6.68 -26.93 -28.56
CA PRO A 147 7.74 -27.84 -28.13
C PRO A 147 7.28 -29.29 -28.24
N GLU A 148 8.21 -30.20 -28.53
CA GLU A 148 7.94 -31.63 -28.38
C GLU A 148 7.70 -31.93 -26.89
N ILE A 149 6.67 -32.71 -26.62
CA ILE A 149 6.35 -33.14 -25.26
C ILE A 149 7.31 -34.27 -24.93
N ASP A 150 8.23 -34.01 -24.00
CA ASP A 150 9.06 -35.07 -23.45
C ASP A 150 8.19 -35.91 -22.50
N ASP A 151 7.89 -37.14 -22.89
CA ASP A 151 7.09 -38.09 -22.09
C ASP A 151 7.69 -38.34 -20.69
N SER A 152 8.98 -38.04 -20.47
CA SER A 152 9.61 -38.11 -19.15
C SER A 152 9.16 -37.00 -18.19
N ILE A 153 8.68 -35.86 -18.71
CA ILE A 153 8.14 -34.73 -17.93
C ILE A 153 6.65 -34.95 -17.61
N VAL A 154 5.94 -35.68 -18.48
CA VAL A 154 4.51 -36.03 -18.35
C VAL A 154 4.25 -37.05 -17.22
N HIS A 155 5.29 -37.76 -16.78
CA HIS A 155 5.23 -38.75 -15.71
C HIS A 155 6.14 -38.41 -14.53
N THR A 156 5.89 -37.30 -13.83
CA THR A 156 6.05 -37.35 -12.37
C THR A 156 4.75 -37.92 -11.81
N ALA A 157 4.72 -39.25 -11.71
CA ALA A 157 3.79 -39.95 -10.84
C ALA A 157 3.71 -39.18 -9.52
N SER A 158 2.50 -38.73 -9.15
CA SER A 158 2.24 -38.05 -7.89
C SER A 158 2.79 -38.92 -6.75
N SER A 159 4.01 -38.62 -6.30
CA SER A 159 4.40 -39.01 -4.96
C SER A 159 3.34 -38.40 -4.07
N VAL A 160 2.57 -39.21 -3.36
CA VAL A 160 1.55 -38.70 -2.44
C VAL A 160 2.30 -37.86 -1.41
N LEU A 161 2.26 -36.54 -1.58
CA LEU A 161 2.91 -35.63 -0.65
C LEU A 161 2.09 -35.59 0.63
N GLU A 162 2.77 -35.37 1.75
CA GLU A 162 2.11 -35.32 3.04
C GLU A 162 1.10 -34.16 3.09
N TYR A 163 0.11 -34.29 3.98
CA TYR A 163 -0.91 -33.28 4.25
C TYR A 163 -1.80 -32.91 3.05
N GLY A 164 -1.70 -33.61 1.92
CA GLY A 164 -2.43 -33.28 0.69
C GLY A 164 -1.79 -32.13 -0.10
N ALA A 165 -0.48 -31.88 0.09
CA ALA A 165 0.24 -30.88 -0.69
C ALA A 165 0.33 -31.27 -2.17
N ILE A 166 0.36 -30.26 -3.04
CA ILE A 166 0.55 -30.44 -4.49
C ILE A 166 2.05 -30.37 -4.84
N THR A 167 2.81 -29.57 -4.09
CA THR A 167 4.23 -29.32 -4.32
C THR A 167 5.05 -29.55 -3.06
N LEU A 168 6.34 -29.90 -3.22
CA LEU A 168 7.27 -30.06 -2.09
C LEU A 168 7.44 -28.75 -1.30
N ASP A 169 7.43 -27.62 -1.99
CA ASP A 169 7.46 -26.30 -1.37
C ASP A 169 6.24 -26.08 -0.48
N GLN A 170 5.04 -26.41 -0.97
CA GLN A 170 3.81 -26.31 -0.18
C GLN A 170 3.85 -27.23 1.04
N GLN A 171 4.35 -28.46 0.90
CA GLN A 171 4.54 -29.39 2.02
C GLN A 171 5.44 -28.79 3.11
N LYS A 172 6.62 -28.27 2.74
CA LYS A 172 7.54 -27.59 3.68
C LYS A 172 6.86 -26.41 4.38
N GLY A 173 6.03 -25.66 3.65
CA GLY A 173 5.21 -24.58 4.20
C GLY A 173 4.23 -25.07 5.27
N ILE A 174 3.49 -26.14 4.98
CA ILE A 174 2.53 -26.77 5.91
C ILE A 174 3.24 -27.28 7.17
N GLU A 175 4.36 -27.98 7.03
CA GLU A 175 5.17 -28.46 8.15
C GLU A 175 5.63 -27.32 9.06
N ALA A 176 6.04 -26.20 8.48
CA ALA A 176 6.44 -25.03 9.23
C ALA A 176 5.27 -24.36 9.97
N ILE A 177 4.08 -24.31 9.36
CA ILE A 177 2.85 -23.81 10.01
C ILE A 177 2.54 -24.67 11.23
N ILE A 178 2.53 -26.00 11.07
CA ILE A 178 2.31 -26.94 12.17
C ILE A 178 3.36 -26.73 13.28
N LYS A 179 4.63 -26.49 12.90
CA LYS A 179 5.73 -26.23 13.83
C LYS A 179 5.57 -24.96 14.67
N VAL A 180 4.85 -23.94 14.20
CA VAL A 180 4.52 -22.76 15.03
C VAL A 180 3.65 -23.17 16.22
N MET A 181 2.72 -24.09 16.00
CA MET A 181 1.85 -24.59 17.07
C MET A 181 2.57 -25.56 18.01
N THR A 182 3.36 -26.48 17.45
CA THR A 182 4.04 -27.53 18.24
C THR A 182 5.33 -27.07 18.90
N GLY A 183 5.95 -25.99 18.42
CA GLY A 183 7.21 -25.44 18.92
C GLY A 183 7.06 -24.40 20.03
N HIS A 184 8.15 -23.66 20.25
CA HIS A 184 8.22 -22.58 21.24
C HIS A 184 7.38 -21.37 20.83
N ARG A 185 6.76 -20.74 21.83
CA ARG A 185 6.03 -19.47 21.69
C ARG A 185 6.96 -18.33 21.28
N LYS A 186 6.39 -17.23 20.78
CA LYS A 186 7.09 -16.01 20.32
C LYS A 186 8.04 -16.25 19.14
N ARG A 187 7.71 -17.22 18.28
CA ARG A 187 8.43 -17.56 17.05
C ARG A 187 7.46 -17.57 15.86
N PRO A 188 6.99 -16.41 15.42
CA PRO A 188 6.02 -16.35 14.33
C PRO A 188 6.64 -16.84 13.02
N LEU A 189 5.81 -17.37 12.14
CA LEU A 189 6.19 -17.72 10.77
C LEU A 189 5.69 -16.64 9.82
N VAL A 190 6.53 -16.26 8.87
CA VAL A 190 6.19 -15.42 7.72
C VAL A 190 6.27 -16.28 6.47
N LEU A 191 5.12 -16.69 5.97
CA LEU A 191 4.96 -17.43 4.72
C LEU A 191 4.73 -16.43 3.58
N THR A 192 5.69 -16.31 2.69
CA THR A 192 5.62 -15.40 1.55
C THR A 192 5.63 -16.18 0.26
N ALA A 193 4.91 -15.71 -0.75
CA ALA A 193 4.91 -16.31 -2.08
C ALA A 193 4.24 -15.38 -3.06
N ASP A 194 4.48 -15.57 -4.35
CA ASP A 194 3.67 -14.89 -5.37
C ASP A 194 2.26 -15.49 -5.46
N ARG A 195 1.41 -14.93 -6.31
CA ARG A 195 0.02 -15.38 -6.47
C ARG A 195 -0.02 -16.75 -7.17
N GLY A 196 -0.93 -17.65 -6.77
CA GLY A 196 -1.05 -18.98 -7.40
C GLY A 196 -0.07 -20.04 -6.88
N ARG A 197 0.64 -19.77 -5.77
CA ARG A 197 1.57 -20.71 -5.09
C ARG A 197 0.94 -21.45 -3.91
N GLY A 198 -0.36 -21.30 -3.68
CA GLY A 198 -1.11 -22.10 -2.69
C GLY A 198 -0.92 -21.72 -1.23
N LYS A 199 -0.64 -20.44 -0.89
CA LYS A 199 -0.49 -19.98 0.51
C LYS A 199 -1.72 -20.23 1.38
N SER A 200 -2.90 -19.74 0.97
CA SER A 200 -4.16 -19.94 1.71
C SER A 200 -4.55 -21.43 1.76
N ALA A 201 -4.22 -22.19 0.72
CA ALA A 201 -4.37 -23.65 0.72
C ALA A 201 -3.46 -24.30 1.77
N ALA A 202 -2.19 -23.90 1.87
CA ALA A 202 -1.27 -24.41 2.89
C ALA A 202 -1.76 -24.10 4.31
N LEU A 203 -2.32 -22.91 4.55
CA LEU A 203 -2.95 -22.57 5.84
C LEU A 203 -4.16 -23.47 6.12
N GLY A 204 -5.04 -23.70 5.14
CA GLY A 204 -6.21 -24.57 5.28
C GLY A 204 -5.87 -26.04 5.54
N LEU A 205 -4.93 -26.58 4.77
CA LEU A 205 -4.42 -27.95 4.95
C LEU A 205 -3.75 -28.14 6.32
N ALA A 206 -2.95 -27.16 6.77
CA ALA A 206 -2.35 -27.17 8.10
C ALA A 206 -3.41 -27.06 9.22
N ALA A 207 -4.44 -26.24 9.02
CA ALA A 207 -5.56 -26.16 9.96
C ALA A 207 -6.27 -27.51 10.09
N ALA A 208 -6.65 -28.15 8.98
CA ALA A 208 -7.28 -29.47 8.99
C ALA A 208 -6.43 -30.50 9.76
N GLN A 209 -5.12 -30.52 9.49
CA GLN A 209 -4.20 -31.40 10.21
C GLN A 209 -4.21 -31.14 11.72
N LEU A 210 -4.10 -29.88 12.16
CA LEU A 210 -4.08 -29.51 13.58
C LEU A 210 -5.41 -29.78 14.28
N LEU A 211 -6.54 -29.47 13.63
CA LEU A 211 -7.89 -29.71 14.14
C LEU A 211 -8.14 -31.21 14.35
N SER A 212 -7.62 -32.07 13.47
CA SER A 212 -7.77 -33.53 13.56
C SER A 212 -6.94 -34.18 14.68
N GLN A 213 -5.83 -33.55 15.07
CA GLN A 213 -4.88 -34.13 16.02
C GLN A 213 -5.04 -33.61 17.46
N ARG A 214 -5.68 -32.46 17.65
CA ARG A 214 -5.69 -31.74 18.93
C ARG A 214 -6.99 -30.99 19.13
N LYS A 215 -7.36 -30.79 20.40
CA LYS A 215 -8.34 -29.78 20.81
C LYS A 215 -7.69 -28.40 20.70
N ILE A 216 -8.11 -27.61 19.72
CA ILE A 216 -7.48 -26.32 19.43
C ILE A 216 -8.49 -25.32 18.87
N LYS A 217 -8.33 -24.04 19.22
CA LYS A 217 -9.01 -22.92 18.57
C LYS A 217 -8.03 -22.13 17.71
N ILE A 218 -8.23 -22.18 16.40
CA ILE A 218 -7.48 -21.40 15.41
C ILE A 218 -8.31 -20.21 14.98
N VAL A 219 -7.75 -19.01 15.10
CA VAL A 219 -8.38 -17.79 14.57
C VAL A 219 -7.72 -17.42 13.25
N VAL A 220 -8.53 -17.03 12.27
CA VAL A 220 -8.09 -16.50 10.98
C VAL A 220 -8.49 -15.03 10.91
N THR A 221 -7.53 -14.16 10.62
CA THR A 221 -7.79 -12.75 10.31
C THR A 221 -7.22 -12.44 8.94
N ALA A 222 -7.97 -11.67 8.16
CA ALA A 222 -7.61 -11.20 6.82
C ALA A 222 -8.34 -9.86 6.57
N PRO A 223 -8.02 -9.12 5.49
CA PRO A 223 -8.72 -7.86 5.19
C PRO A 223 -10.24 -8.02 5.01
N SER A 224 -10.69 -9.20 4.58
CA SER A 224 -12.10 -9.55 4.46
C SER A 224 -12.31 -11.06 4.61
N LEU A 225 -13.53 -11.48 4.96
CA LEU A 225 -13.90 -12.90 5.00
C LEU A 225 -13.65 -13.57 3.64
N LYS A 226 -13.95 -12.86 2.54
CA LYS A 226 -13.75 -13.38 1.18
C LYS A 226 -12.28 -13.74 0.89
N ALA A 227 -11.34 -12.96 1.41
CA ALA A 227 -9.91 -13.27 1.26
C ALA A 227 -9.53 -14.56 2.02
N ALA A 228 -10.15 -14.81 3.17
CA ALA A 228 -9.90 -16.00 3.99
C ALA A 228 -10.65 -17.26 3.51
N GLN A 229 -11.65 -17.15 2.63
CA GLN A 229 -12.54 -18.27 2.24
C GLN A 229 -11.78 -19.51 1.76
N ASN A 230 -10.67 -19.33 1.02
CA ASN A 230 -9.88 -20.45 0.53
C ASN A 230 -9.27 -21.29 1.66
N ILE A 231 -8.94 -20.68 2.81
CA ILE A 231 -8.46 -21.42 3.99
C ILE A 231 -9.55 -22.37 4.50
N PHE A 232 -10.78 -21.87 4.62
CA PHE A 232 -11.93 -22.66 5.08
C PHE A 232 -12.29 -23.77 4.09
N TYR A 233 -12.27 -23.46 2.79
CA TYR A 233 -12.51 -24.45 1.73
C TYR A 233 -11.54 -25.63 1.82
N HIS A 234 -10.23 -25.37 1.83
CA HIS A 234 -9.23 -26.44 1.91
C HIS A 234 -9.25 -27.18 3.25
N ALA A 235 -9.59 -26.50 4.35
CA ALA A 235 -9.75 -27.16 5.64
C ALA A 235 -10.97 -28.11 5.66
N ALA A 236 -12.12 -27.66 5.13
CA ALA A 236 -13.35 -28.45 5.05
C ALA A 236 -13.17 -29.67 4.15
N ASP A 237 -12.65 -29.44 2.94
CA ASP A 237 -12.37 -30.49 1.94
C ASP A 237 -11.47 -31.58 2.53
N ARG A 238 -10.38 -31.19 3.20
CA ARG A 238 -9.45 -32.14 3.82
C ARG A 238 -10.05 -32.92 5.00
N LEU A 239 -11.01 -32.34 5.71
CA LEU A 239 -11.73 -33.00 6.81
C LEU A 239 -12.95 -33.80 6.33
N GLY A 240 -13.27 -33.77 5.02
CA GLY A 240 -14.45 -34.44 4.46
C GLY A 240 -15.78 -33.80 4.91
N LEU A 241 -15.77 -32.50 5.21
CA LEU A 241 -16.97 -31.75 5.60
C LEU A 241 -17.63 -31.12 4.38
N GLU A 242 -18.97 -31.01 4.39
CA GLU A 242 -19.66 -30.18 3.39
C GLU A 242 -19.19 -28.72 3.52
N CYS A 243 -18.68 -28.18 2.43
CA CYS A 243 -18.11 -26.84 2.41
C CYS A 243 -19.21 -25.77 2.48
N HIS A 244 -19.59 -25.41 3.70
CA HIS A 244 -20.34 -24.17 3.93
C HIS A 244 -19.36 -23.00 4.02
N LEU A 245 -19.47 -22.05 3.09
CA LEU A 245 -18.71 -20.79 3.09
C LEU A 245 -19.18 -19.89 4.25
N GLY A 246 -18.82 -20.27 5.47
CA GLY A 246 -19.16 -19.59 6.71
C GLY A 246 -17.99 -18.85 7.34
N ARG A 247 -18.26 -18.19 8.47
CA ARG A 247 -17.23 -17.56 9.32
C ARG A 247 -16.57 -18.57 10.26
N GLU A 248 -17.13 -19.77 10.40
CA GLU A 248 -16.72 -20.76 11.38
C GLU A 248 -16.76 -22.17 10.78
N LEU A 249 -15.78 -22.99 11.15
CA LEU A 249 -15.68 -24.41 10.84
C LEU A 249 -15.37 -25.14 12.14
N SER A 250 -16.25 -26.06 12.52
CA SER A 250 -16.10 -26.87 13.73
C SER A 250 -15.75 -28.31 13.36
N TRP A 251 -14.75 -28.87 14.04
CA TRP A 251 -14.38 -30.28 13.93
C TRP A 251 -14.22 -30.86 15.34
N GLN A 252 -15.14 -31.71 15.75
CA GLN A 252 -15.18 -32.26 17.12
C GLN A 252 -15.17 -31.14 18.18
N GLN A 253 -14.12 -31.05 19.01
CA GLN A 253 -13.95 -30.01 20.04
C GLN A 253 -13.05 -28.85 19.59
N SER A 254 -12.69 -28.82 18.31
CA SER A 254 -11.77 -27.85 17.73
C SER A 254 -12.52 -26.92 16.78
N MET A 255 -12.00 -25.71 16.63
CA MET A 255 -12.67 -24.64 15.90
C MET A 255 -11.68 -23.83 15.07
N LEU A 256 -12.07 -23.52 13.84
CA LEU A 256 -11.46 -22.53 12.97
C LEU A 256 -12.47 -21.40 12.77
N VAL A 257 -12.11 -20.18 13.16
CA VAL A 257 -13.03 -19.02 13.11
C VAL A 257 -12.38 -17.80 12.47
N TYR A 258 -13.13 -17.10 11.63
CA TYR A 258 -12.73 -15.84 11.05
C TYR A 258 -13.12 -14.68 11.98
N VAL A 259 -12.15 -13.79 12.24
CA VAL A 259 -12.35 -12.55 12.98
C VAL A 259 -11.70 -11.42 12.21
N ALA A 260 -12.39 -10.29 12.03
CA ALA A 260 -11.82 -9.14 11.33
C ALA A 260 -10.68 -8.51 12.16
N PRO A 261 -9.68 -7.84 11.54
CA PRO A 261 -8.53 -7.29 12.25
C PRO A 261 -8.89 -6.31 13.39
N ASP A 262 -9.89 -5.45 13.17
CA ASP A 262 -10.34 -4.48 14.17
C ASP A 262 -11.07 -5.18 15.33
N GLU A 263 -11.92 -6.16 15.01
CA GLU A 263 -12.66 -6.96 15.99
C GLU A 263 -11.71 -7.78 16.88
N LEU A 264 -10.65 -8.34 16.28
CA LEU A 264 -9.62 -9.10 16.97
C LEU A 264 -8.92 -8.28 18.07
N LEU A 265 -8.75 -6.98 17.83
CA LEU A 265 -8.13 -6.05 18.78
C LEU A 265 -9.11 -5.47 19.79
N GLN A 266 -10.39 -5.32 19.43
CA GLN A 266 -11.44 -4.76 20.30
C GLN A 266 -12.02 -5.78 21.28
N GLN A 267 -12.33 -7.00 20.82
CA GLN A 267 -13.06 -8.00 21.61
C GLN A 267 -12.16 -8.89 22.47
N HIS A 268 -10.85 -8.73 22.36
CA HIS A 268 -9.90 -9.50 23.13
C HIS A 268 -10.01 -11.04 22.93
N VAL A 269 -10.21 -11.50 21.69
CA VAL A 269 -10.49 -12.92 21.38
C VAL A 269 -9.31 -13.84 21.73
N ASP A 270 -9.53 -14.84 22.58
CA ASP A 270 -8.52 -15.87 22.87
C ASP A 270 -8.43 -16.92 21.75
N CYS A 271 -7.20 -17.35 21.44
CA CYS A 271 -6.90 -18.44 20.51
C CYS A 271 -5.55 -19.12 20.81
N ASP A 272 -5.40 -20.36 20.34
CA ASP A 272 -4.16 -21.13 20.48
C ASP A 272 -3.15 -20.81 19.37
N LEU A 273 -3.66 -20.49 18.18
CA LEU A 273 -2.92 -20.17 16.97
C LEU A 273 -3.68 -19.13 16.15
N LEU A 274 -2.98 -18.08 15.71
CA LEU A 274 -3.52 -17.03 14.87
C LEU A 274 -2.94 -17.13 13.45
N PHE A 275 -3.79 -17.20 12.44
CA PHE A 275 -3.44 -17.02 11.04
C PHE A 275 -3.80 -15.61 10.61
N VAL A 276 -2.83 -14.90 10.03
CA VAL A 276 -3.01 -13.59 9.42
C VAL A 276 -2.76 -13.75 7.93
N ASP A 277 -3.82 -13.89 7.12
CA ASP A 277 -3.71 -14.03 5.67
C ASP A 277 -3.79 -12.67 4.96
N GLU A 278 -3.10 -12.55 3.83
CA GLU A 278 -2.85 -11.29 3.12
C GLU A 278 -2.40 -10.15 4.06
N ALA A 279 -1.41 -10.44 4.91
CA ALA A 279 -0.90 -9.53 5.92
C ALA A 279 -0.42 -8.20 5.32
N ALA A 280 0.07 -8.17 4.08
CA ALA A 280 0.46 -6.95 3.39
C ALA A 280 -0.69 -5.98 3.13
N ALA A 281 -1.95 -6.42 3.20
CA ALA A 281 -3.13 -5.56 3.05
C ALA A 281 -3.71 -5.10 4.40
N ILE A 282 -3.08 -5.47 5.52
CA ILE A 282 -3.44 -5.01 6.87
C ILE A 282 -2.41 -3.95 7.33
N PRO A 283 -2.85 -2.80 7.88
CA PRO A 283 -1.95 -1.78 8.39
C PRO A 283 -0.90 -2.33 9.38
N THR A 284 0.36 -1.94 9.20
CA THR A 284 1.48 -2.42 10.03
C THR A 284 1.27 -2.15 11.53
N SER A 285 0.62 -1.03 11.89
CA SER A 285 0.29 -0.70 13.27
C SER A 285 -0.68 -1.69 13.92
N ILE A 286 -1.64 -2.22 13.15
CA ILE A 286 -2.56 -3.28 13.59
C ILE A 286 -1.77 -4.58 13.79
N LEU A 287 -0.92 -4.95 12.82
CA LEU A 287 -0.09 -6.15 12.93
C LEU A 287 0.88 -6.10 14.10
N GLU A 288 1.45 -4.95 14.40
CA GLU A 288 2.31 -4.75 15.56
C GLU A 288 1.55 -4.93 16.89
N ARG A 289 0.32 -4.43 16.97
CA ARG A 289 -0.57 -4.69 18.12
C ARG A 289 -0.91 -6.18 18.24
N ILE A 290 -1.15 -6.87 17.12
CA ILE A 290 -1.36 -8.32 17.07
C ILE A 290 -0.12 -9.06 17.59
N LEU A 291 1.09 -8.67 17.17
CA LEU A 291 2.36 -9.26 17.63
C LEU A 291 2.58 -9.13 19.14
N ASN A 292 2.20 -7.98 19.72
CA ASN A 292 2.33 -7.77 21.16
C ASN A 292 1.35 -8.66 21.96
N ARG A 293 0.23 -9.04 21.36
CA ARG A 293 -0.86 -9.76 22.02
C ARG A 293 -0.76 -11.27 21.90
N TYR A 294 -0.51 -11.77 20.70
CA TYR A 294 -0.56 -13.21 20.42
C TYR A 294 0.85 -13.80 20.34
N SER A 295 1.02 -15.01 20.89
CA SER A 295 2.33 -15.64 21.01
C SER A 295 2.64 -16.66 19.91
N ARG A 296 1.63 -17.16 19.20
CA ARG A 296 1.74 -18.12 18.10
C ARG A 296 0.99 -17.59 16.89
N ILE A 297 1.74 -17.10 15.91
CA ILE A 297 1.19 -16.39 14.76
C ILE A 297 1.84 -16.90 13.48
N VAL A 298 1.04 -17.07 12.44
CA VAL A 298 1.49 -17.27 11.06
C VAL A 298 0.99 -16.10 10.22
N PHE A 299 1.91 -15.36 9.60
CA PHE A 299 1.61 -14.35 8.61
C PHE A 299 1.77 -14.95 7.22
N SER A 300 0.78 -14.76 6.36
CA SER A 300 0.82 -15.09 4.94
C SER A 300 0.71 -13.80 4.12
N SER A 301 1.54 -13.65 3.09
CA SER A 301 1.53 -12.44 2.25
C SER A 301 2.01 -12.70 0.82
N THR A 302 1.42 -12.02 -0.17
CA THR A 302 1.98 -11.93 -1.52
C THR A 302 3.27 -11.10 -1.54
N ILE A 303 4.29 -11.48 -2.33
CA ILE A 303 5.47 -10.62 -2.57
C ILE A 303 5.33 -9.85 -3.89
N HIS A 304 5.13 -10.55 -5.01
CA HIS A 304 4.88 -9.96 -6.32
C HIS A 304 3.42 -10.19 -6.70
N GLY A 305 2.73 -9.09 -6.98
CA GLY A 305 1.31 -9.12 -7.32
C GLY A 305 0.81 -7.75 -7.73
N TYR A 306 -0.27 -7.75 -8.52
CA TYR A 306 -0.95 -6.54 -8.97
C TYR A 306 -1.48 -5.66 -7.83
N GLU A 307 -1.58 -6.21 -6.62
CA GLU A 307 -2.05 -5.46 -5.45
C GLU A 307 -1.02 -4.44 -4.95
N GLY A 308 0.24 -4.55 -5.38
CA GLY A 308 1.25 -3.50 -5.13
C GLY A 308 1.70 -3.35 -3.68
N THR A 309 1.26 -4.24 -2.79
CA THR A 309 1.44 -4.15 -1.33
C THR A 309 2.55 -5.03 -0.77
N GLY A 310 2.98 -6.06 -1.51
CA GLY A 310 3.77 -7.17 -0.98
C GLY A 310 5.22 -6.85 -0.58
N ARG A 311 6.00 -6.25 -1.48
CA ARG A 311 7.46 -6.04 -1.28
C ARG A 311 7.79 -5.01 -0.20
N GLY A 312 7.26 -3.80 -0.31
CA GLY A 312 7.51 -2.71 0.66
C GLY A 312 7.03 -3.07 2.08
N PHE A 313 5.91 -3.80 2.17
CA PHE A 313 5.44 -4.39 3.42
C PHE A 313 6.42 -5.42 3.98
N ALA A 314 6.83 -6.40 3.19
CA ALA A 314 7.68 -7.50 3.64
C ALA A 314 9.00 -6.98 4.24
N ILE A 315 9.59 -5.92 3.66
CA ILE A 315 10.82 -5.32 4.18
C ILE A 315 10.58 -4.66 5.55
N LYS A 316 9.63 -3.72 5.64
CA LYS A 316 9.37 -2.96 6.88
C LYS A 316 8.86 -3.87 8.01
N PHE A 317 7.97 -4.80 7.69
CA PHE A 317 7.41 -5.70 8.70
C PHE A 317 8.44 -6.72 9.19
N LYS A 318 9.34 -7.21 8.33
CA LYS A 318 10.46 -8.06 8.77
C LYS A 318 11.42 -7.33 9.70
N GLN A 319 11.63 -6.02 9.54
CA GLN A 319 12.41 -5.22 10.49
C GLN A 319 11.72 -5.15 11.87
N ILE A 320 10.40 -4.93 11.90
CA ILE A 320 9.61 -4.97 13.15
C ILE A 320 9.70 -6.34 13.82
N LEU A 321 9.57 -7.42 13.04
CA LEU A 321 9.72 -8.79 13.53
C LEU A 321 11.12 -9.06 14.05
N ALA A 322 12.18 -8.61 13.37
CA ALA A 322 13.55 -8.77 13.83
C ALA A 322 13.79 -8.09 15.20
N ASN A 323 13.19 -6.91 15.40
CA ASN A 323 13.30 -6.18 16.66
C ASN A 323 12.48 -6.80 17.81
N LYS A 324 11.23 -7.21 17.55
CA LYS A 324 10.31 -7.70 18.60
C LYS A 324 10.35 -9.21 18.82
N MET A 325 10.59 -9.98 17.77
CA MET A 325 10.50 -11.44 17.72
C MET A 325 11.68 -12.01 16.91
N PRO A 326 12.94 -11.85 17.36
CA PRO A 326 14.15 -12.13 16.57
C PRO A 326 14.27 -13.59 16.07
N GLN A 327 13.53 -14.52 16.67
CA GLN A 327 13.50 -15.93 16.29
C GLN A 327 12.35 -16.27 15.30
N PHE A 328 11.78 -15.26 14.65
CA PHE A 328 10.81 -15.48 13.58
C PHE A 328 11.43 -16.30 12.43
N ARG A 329 10.59 -17.02 11.70
CA ARG A 329 11.01 -17.79 10.52
C ARG A 329 10.37 -17.19 9.27
N SER A 330 11.10 -17.17 8.17
CA SER A 330 10.57 -16.79 6.86
C SER A 330 10.68 -17.98 5.92
N ILE A 331 9.59 -18.29 5.21
CA ILE A 331 9.58 -19.30 4.15
C ILE A 331 9.03 -18.65 2.89
N LEU A 332 9.69 -18.93 1.75
CA LEU A 332 9.25 -18.51 0.44
C LEU A 332 8.77 -19.73 -0.34
N LEU A 333 7.54 -19.69 -0.85
CA LEU A 333 7.05 -20.70 -1.80
C LEU A 333 7.31 -20.19 -3.22
N HIS A 334 8.07 -20.96 -4.00
CA HIS A 334 8.41 -20.59 -5.38
C HIS A 334 7.52 -21.31 -6.37
N GLN A 335 7.35 -22.62 -6.19
CA GLN A 335 6.66 -23.49 -7.13
C GLN A 335 5.16 -23.15 -7.23
N PRO A 336 4.64 -22.77 -8.42
CA PRO A 336 3.21 -22.56 -8.62
C PRO A 336 2.44 -23.87 -8.42
N VAL A 337 1.20 -23.76 -7.94
CA VAL A 337 0.29 -24.93 -7.79
C VAL A 337 -0.80 -24.94 -8.84
N ARG A 338 -1.12 -23.77 -9.43
CA ARG A 338 -2.23 -23.60 -10.37
C ARG A 338 -1.83 -23.80 -11.84
N TRP A 339 -0.54 -23.67 -12.15
CA TRP A 339 0.05 -23.85 -13.48
C TRP A 339 1.47 -24.39 -13.35
N ALA A 340 2.09 -24.79 -14.45
CA ALA A 340 3.45 -25.33 -14.48
C ALA A 340 4.54 -24.28 -14.20
N GLU A 341 5.72 -24.73 -13.76
CA GLU A 341 6.89 -23.85 -13.66
C GLU A 341 7.29 -23.28 -15.04
N ASN A 342 7.88 -22.09 -15.05
CA ASN A 342 8.32 -21.38 -16.27
C ASN A 342 7.18 -21.09 -17.27
N ASP A 343 5.97 -20.85 -16.76
CA ASP A 343 4.79 -20.50 -17.56
C ASP A 343 5.01 -19.20 -18.38
N PRO A 344 4.92 -19.24 -19.72
CA PRO A 344 5.17 -18.06 -20.56
C PRO A 344 4.17 -16.92 -20.34
N LEU A 345 2.91 -17.23 -20.03
CA LEU A 345 1.91 -16.20 -19.73
C LEU A 345 2.25 -15.47 -18.42
N GLU A 346 2.68 -16.20 -17.39
CA GLU A 346 3.18 -15.60 -16.16
C GLU A 346 4.37 -14.69 -16.42
N LYS A 347 5.38 -15.18 -17.15
CA LYS A 347 6.57 -14.40 -17.48
C LYS A 347 6.21 -13.10 -18.20
N TRP A 348 5.39 -13.19 -19.26
CA TRP A 348 4.90 -12.03 -19.98
C TRP A 348 4.20 -11.04 -19.05
N CYS A 349 3.28 -11.52 -18.21
CA CYS A 349 2.53 -10.66 -17.29
C CYS A 349 3.45 -9.95 -16.29
N PHE A 350 4.44 -10.64 -15.75
CA PHE A 350 5.38 -10.06 -14.78
C PHE A 350 6.27 -8.99 -15.43
N ASP A 351 6.79 -9.27 -16.61
CA ASP A 351 7.71 -8.36 -17.31
C ASP A 351 6.99 -7.15 -17.92
N ALA A 352 5.86 -7.38 -18.61
CA ALA A 352 5.08 -6.33 -19.24
C ALA A 352 4.51 -5.34 -18.21
N LEU A 353 4.01 -5.84 -17.08
CA LEU A 353 3.42 -5.03 -16.01
C LEU A 353 4.40 -4.62 -14.91
N MET A 354 5.70 -4.92 -15.06
CA MET A 354 6.77 -4.56 -14.11
C MET A 354 6.58 -5.10 -12.68
N LEU A 355 5.92 -6.26 -12.53
CA LEU A 355 5.66 -6.86 -11.22
C LEU A 355 6.96 -7.37 -10.53
N ASN A 356 7.97 -7.68 -11.34
CA ASN A 356 9.31 -8.10 -10.91
C ASN A 356 10.35 -6.98 -10.97
N ALA A 357 9.95 -5.70 -11.11
CA ALA A 357 10.92 -4.60 -11.17
C ALA A 357 11.72 -4.49 -9.86
N GLU A 358 13.04 -4.44 -9.99
CA GLU A 358 13.99 -4.42 -8.89
C GLU A 358 14.79 -3.12 -8.87
N MET A 359 15.15 -2.68 -7.66
CA MET A 359 16.05 -1.54 -7.49
C MET A 359 17.45 -1.90 -8.00
N ALA A 360 18.25 -0.88 -8.28
CA ALA A 360 19.66 -1.08 -8.54
C ALA A 360 20.33 -1.78 -7.34
N ASP A 361 21.19 -2.75 -7.61
CA ASP A 361 22.06 -3.31 -6.57
C ASP A 361 23.16 -2.29 -6.24
N VAL A 362 23.08 -1.69 -5.05
CA VAL A 362 24.03 -0.69 -4.56
C VAL A 362 24.79 -1.30 -3.39
N THR A 363 25.81 -2.11 -3.72
CA THR A 363 26.75 -2.70 -2.76
C THR A 363 27.77 -1.69 -2.25
N GLN A 364 28.13 -0.70 -3.09
CA GLN A 364 29.00 0.42 -2.73
C GLN A 364 28.16 1.69 -2.62
N LEU A 365 28.08 2.23 -1.41
CA LEU A 365 27.43 3.51 -1.17
C LEU A 365 28.26 4.65 -1.76
N PRO A 366 27.63 5.74 -2.25
CA PRO A 366 28.36 6.92 -2.69
C PRO A 366 29.25 7.44 -1.56
N SER A 367 30.56 7.44 -1.74
CA SER A 367 31.52 8.02 -0.80
C SER A 367 31.37 9.55 -0.69
N HIS A 368 31.00 10.20 -1.80
CA HIS A 368 30.76 11.63 -1.85
C HIS A 368 29.46 11.96 -2.62
N TYR A 369 28.67 12.87 -2.06
CA TYR A 369 27.41 13.31 -2.66
C TYR A 369 27.55 14.09 -3.98
N SER A 370 28.75 14.54 -4.33
CA SER A 370 29.05 15.25 -5.58
C SER A 370 29.04 14.35 -6.81
N GLU A 371 29.10 13.03 -6.62
CA GLU A 371 29.07 12.05 -7.71
C GLU A 371 27.64 11.73 -8.17
N ILE A 372 26.62 12.25 -7.47
CA ILE A 372 25.21 11.99 -7.77
C ILE A 372 24.68 13.06 -8.71
N ILE A 373 24.12 12.60 -9.82
CA ILE A 373 23.54 13.46 -10.85
C ILE A 373 22.02 13.49 -10.64
N TYR A 374 21.47 14.69 -10.47
CA TYR A 374 20.04 14.94 -10.35
C TYR A 374 19.53 15.55 -11.66
N SER A 375 18.47 14.99 -12.24
CA SER A 375 17.93 15.48 -13.51
C SER A 375 16.45 15.22 -13.67
N LEU A 376 15.80 16.06 -14.48
CA LEU A 376 14.50 15.79 -15.08
C LEU A 376 14.71 14.92 -16.33
N VAL A 377 13.94 13.85 -16.46
CA VAL A 377 14.03 12.89 -17.56
C VAL A 377 12.65 12.68 -18.17
N SER A 378 12.57 12.67 -19.51
CA SER A 378 11.33 12.33 -20.21
C SER A 378 11.04 10.84 -20.02
N ILE A 379 9.75 10.51 -19.82
CA ILE A 379 9.33 9.13 -19.68
C ILE A 379 9.62 8.31 -20.93
N ASP A 380 9.56 8.89 -22.13
CA ASP A 380 9.91 8.21 -23.39
C ASP A 380 11.36 7.74 -23.40
N VAL A 381 12.28 8.57 -22.90
CA VAL A 381 13.71 8.23 -22.81
C VAL A 381 13.91 7.13 -21.78
N LEU A 382 13.25 7.25 -20.63
CA LEU A 382 13.37 6.28 -19.55
C LEU A 382 12.77 4.92 -19.97
N ALA A 383 11.59 4.89 -20.59
CA ALA A 383 10.89 3.69 -21.01
C ALA A 383 11.62 2.91 -22.13
N LYS A 384 12.49 3.57 -22.90
CA LYS A 384 13.36 2.93 -23.90
C LYS A 384 14.59 2.25 -23.29
N ASP A 385 15.00 2.66 -22.09
CA ASP A 385 16.08 2.03 -21.32
C ASP A 385 15.48 1.11 -20.26
N GLU A 386 15.26 -0.16 -20.63
CA GLU A 386 14.55 -1.11 -19.80
C GLU A 386 15.21 -1.34 -18.43
N GLU A 387 16.54 -1.34 -18.36
CA GLU A 387 17.25 -1.52 -17.10
C GLU A 387 16.99 -0.34 -16.16
N ARG A 388 17.15 0.89 -16.65
CA ARG A 388 16.88 2.09 -15.85
C ARG A 388 15.41 2.22 -15.49
N PHE A 389 14.51 1.89 -16.40
CA PHE A 389 13.07 1.94 -16.10
C PHE A 389 12.69 0.92 -15.02
N ARG A 390 13.27 -0.29 -15.05
CA ARG A 390 13.10 -1.29 -13.98
C ARG A 390 13.63 -0.78 -12.64
N GLN A 391 14.79 -0.14 -12.62
CA GLN A 391 15.34 0.47 -11.39
C GLN A 391 14.42 1.59 -10.84
N PHE A 392 13.90 2.45 -11.73
CA PHE A 392 12.98 3.52 -11.37
C PHE A 392 11.68 2.98 -10.76
N VAL A 393 11.03 2.02 -11.44
CA VAL A 393 9.79 1.39 -10.96
C VAL A 393 10.06 0.57 -9.69
N GLY A 394 11.20 -0.11 -9.62
CA GLY A 394 11.65 -0.86 -8.45
C GLY A 394 11.75 0.02 -7.21
N LEU A 395 12.27 1.25 -7.31
CA LEU A 395 12.29 2.21 -6.20
C LEU A 395 10.87 2.58 -5.74
N LEU A 396 9.94 2.79 -6.66
CA LEU A 396 8.55 3.14 -6.33
C LEU A 396 7.82 2.00 -5.62
N ILE A 397 8.01 0.76 -6.06
CA ILE A 397 7.43 -0.44 -5.45
C ILE A 397 7.97 -0.65 -4.02
N ASN A 398 9.25 -0.36 -3.78
CA ASN A 398 9.87 -0.61 -2.47
C ASN A 398 9.59 0.50 -1.45
N ALA A 399 9.55 1.77 -1.86
CA ALA A 399 9.38 2.88 -0.92
C ALA A 399 7.94 3.01 -0.40
N HIS A 400 6.95 2.64 -1.22
CA HIS A 400 5.55 2.87 -0.94
C HIS A 400 4.80 1.58 -0.65
N TYR A 401 3.86 1.68 0.30
CA TYR A 401 3.04 0.55 0.74
C TYR A 401 2.05 0.07 -0.34
N GLN A 402 1.76 0.91 -1.34
CA GLN A 402 0.86 0.59 -2.45
C GLN A 402 1.37 1.27 -3.73
N THR A 403 1.90 0.46 -4.63
CA THR A 403 2.18 0.86 -6.02
C THR A 403 1.52 -0.16 -6.93
N SER A 404 0.41 0.23 -7.53
CA SER A 404 -0.38 -0.61 -8.43
C SER A 404 0.21 -0.61 -9.84
N PRO A 405 -0.04 -1.65 -10.66
CA PRO A 405 0.33 -1.64 -12.07
C PRO A 405 -0.30 -0.48 -12.87
N ASN A 406 -1.47 0.01 -12.44
CA ASN A 406 -2.09 1.19 -13.05
C ASN A 406 -1.28 2.48 -12.80
N ASP A 407 -0.49 2.55 -11.72
CA ASP A 407 0.40 3.71 -11.50
C ASP A 407 1.52 3.75 -12.56
N ILE A 408 2.01 2.59 -13.00
CA ILE A 408 2.98 2.48 -14.09
C ILE A 408 2.32 2.81 -15.43
N GLN A 409 1.08 2.37 -15.63
CA GLN A 409 0.30 2.75 -16.81
C GLN A 409 0.13 4.27 -16.88
N LEU A 410 -0.30 4.90 -15.78
CA LEU A 410 -0.46 6.36 -15.68
C LEU A 410 0.85 7.10 -15.97
N LEU A 411 1.97 6.59 -15.44
CA LEU A 411 3.31 7.13 -15.70
C LEU A 411 3.64 7.14 -17.20
N LEU A 412 3.28 6.09 -17.92
CA LEU A 412 3.55 5.92 -19.35
C LEU A 412 2.56 6.67 -20.26
N THR A 413 1.38 7.04 -19.77
CA THR A 413 0.33 7.66 -20.60
C THR A 413 0.10 9.13 -20.31
N HIS A 414 0.38 9.63 -19.10
CA HIS A 414 -0.06 10.96 -18.69
C HIS A 414 0.97 12.04 -19.06
N PRO A 415 0.61 13.00 -19.94
CA PRO A 415 1.56 13.99 -20.47
C PRO A 415 2.10 14.96 -19.40
N ASP A 416 1.31 15.24 -18.35
CA ASP A 416 1.71 16.14 -17.27
C ASP A 416 2.56 15.50 -16.16
N VAL A 417 3.02 14.27 -16.36
CA VAL A 417 3.91 13.60 -15.40
C VAL A 417 5.36 13.97 -15.69
N LEU A 418 6.03 14.53 -14.66
CA LEU A 418 7.44 14.85 -14.66
C LEU A 418 8.21 13.83 -13.82
N CYS A 419 9.23 13.22 -14.41
CA CYS A 419 10.07 12.22 -13.76
C CYS A 419 11.44 12.79 -13.41
N PHE A 420 11.76 12.83 -12.13
CA PHE A 420 13.07 13.24 -11.65
C PHE A 420 13.84 12.03 -11.14
N ILE A 421 15.13 11.97 -11.43
CA ILE A 421 16.01 10.89 -10.99
C ILE A 421 17.25 11.42 -10.28
N ALA A 422 17.75 10.65 -9.33
CA ALA A 422 19.08 10.77 -8.76
C ALA A 422 19.88 9.53 -9.18
N SER A 423 20.94 9.75 -9.95
CA SER A 423 21.76 8.67 -10.53
C SER A 423 23.17 8.67 -9.97
N TYR A 424 23.68 7.48 -9.68
CA TYR A 424 25.05 7.24 -9.24
C TYR A 424 25.69 6.16 -10.13
N GLN A 425 26.81 6.48 -10.78
CA GLN A 425 27.50 5.56 -11.70
C GLN A 425 26.56 4.93 -12.76
N GLY A 426 25.60 5.70 -13.26
CA GLY A 426 24.63 5.25 -14.26
C GLY A 426 23.42 4.46 -13.73
N ARG A 427 23.37 4.17 -12.42
CA ARG A 427 22.26 3.49 -11.73
C ARG A 427 21.35 4.49 -11.03
N ILE A 428 20.04 4.23 -11.03
CA ILE A 428 19.06 5.09 -10.35
C ILE A 428 19.00 4.71 -8.87
N ILE A 429 19.34 5.67 -8.00
CA ILE A 429 19.34 5.52 -6.54
C ILE A 429 18.26 6.36 -5.85
N GLY A 430 17.57 7.22 -6.61
CA GLY A 430 16.43 7.98 -6.14
C GLY A 430 15.53 8.42 -7.29
N CYS A 431 14.24 8.55 -7.03
CA CYS A 431 13.27 9.04 -7.99
C CYS A 431 12.19 9.90 -7.33
N CYS A 432 11.62 10.82 -8.11
CA CYS A 432 10.48 11.65 -7.72
C CYS A 432 9.54 11.82 -8.91
N ILE A 433 8.23 11.64 -8.67
CA ILE A 433 7.16 11.83 -9.65
C ILE A 433 6.38 13.07 -9.25
N VAL A 434 6.28 14.02 -10.18
CA VAL A 434 5.49 15.25 -10.02
C VAL A 434 4.42 15.29 -11.10
N LEU A 435 3.16 15.49 -10.71
CA LEU A 435 2.03 15.68 -11.63
C LEU A 435 1.69 17.17 -11.67
N LYS A 436 1.58 17.76 -12.87
CA LYS A 436 1.07 19.13 -12.98
C LYS A 436 -0.44 19.13 -12.78
N GLU A 437 -0.93 20.05 -11.95
CA GLU A 437 -2.34 20.21 -11.62
C GLU A 437 -2.72 21.70 -11.59
N GLY A 438 -4.03 22.01 -11.61
CA GLY A 438 -4.53 23.38 -11.46
C GLY A 438 -4.61 24.14 -12.79
N GLY A 439 -4.63 25.47 -12.71
CA GLY A 439 -4.78 26.35 -13.88
C GLY A 439 -6.22 26.46 -14.40
N PHE A 440 -7.21 26.26 -13.55
CA PHE A 440 -8.63 26.33 -13.93
C PHE A 440 -9.19 27.75 -13.87
N ASP A 441 -10.30 27.98 -14.56
CA ASP A 441 -11.02 29.25 -14.46
C ASP A 441 -11.67 29.45 -13.07
N SER A 442 -11.94 30.70 -12.73
CA SER A 442 -12.49 31.06 -11.42
C SER A 442 -13.91 30.53 -11.18
N ALA A 443 -14.71 30.33 -12.22
CA ALA A 443 -16.09 29.86 -12.08
C ALA A 443 -16.11 28.38 -11.69
N LEU A 444 -15.31 27.56 -12.37
CA LEU A 444 -15.10 26.16 -12.04
C LEU A 444 -14.49 26.00 -10.65
N ALA A 445 -13.58 26.89 -10.26
CA ALA A 445 -12.98 26.87 -8.92
C ALA A 445 -13.99 27.13 -7.81
N GLU A 446 -14.93 28.04 -8.03
CA GLU A 446 -16.05 28.27 -7.12
C GLU A 446 -16.98 27.05 -7.03
N GLU A 447 -17.36 26.43 -8.16
CA GLU A 447 -18.18 25.21 -8.16
C GLU A 447 -17.53 24.07 -7.35
N VAL A 448 -16.21 23.92 -7.47
CA VAL A 448 -15.45 22.91 -6.70
C VAL A 448 -15.41 23.26 -5.22
N ARG A 449 -15.18 24.53 -4.87
CA ARG A 449 -15.19 25.02 -3.47
C ARG A 449 -16.55 24.79 -2.81
N LEU A 450 -17.64 24.97 -3.56
CA LEU A 450 -19.00 24.71 -3.10
C LEU A 450 -19.38 23.22 -3.12
N GLY A 451 -18.50 22.33 -3.57
CA GLY A 451 -18.74 20.89 -3.65
C GLY A 451 -19.72 20.47 -4.75
N GLN A 452 -20.05 21.37 -5.68
CA GLN A 452 -20.98 21.13 -6.79
C GLN A 452 -20.31 20.34 -7.91
N ARG A 453 -18.98 20.45 -8.03
CA ARG A 453 -18.19 19.77 -9.07
C ARG A 453 -16.96 19.07 -8.51
N ARG A 454 -16.53 18.02 -9.20
CA ARG A 454 -15.26 17.30 -8.95
C ARG A 454 -14.51 17.15 -10.26
N ILE A 455 -13.22 17.49 -10.23
CA ILE A 455 -12.29 17.42 -11.35
C ILE A 455 -11.45 16.15 -11.20
N LYS A 456 -11.39 15.35 -12.27
CA LYS A 456 -10.56 14.13 -12.30
C LYS A 456 -9.09 14.52 -12.47
N GLY A 457 -8.19 13.88 -11.73
CA GLY A 457 -6.74 14.06 -11.91
C GLY A 457 -6.10 15.22 -11.13
N HIS A 458 -6.88 16.11 -10.50
CA HIS A 458 -6.37 17.32 -9.83
C HIS A 458 -6.59 17.28 -8.31
N LEU A 459 -5.99 16.29 -7.64
CA LEU A 459 -6.28 15.99 -6.22
C LEU A 459 -5.90 17.13 -5.28
N LEU A 460 -4.69 17.69 -5.41
CA LEU A 460 -4.15 18.64 -4.44
C LEU A 460 -4.93 19.97 -4.46
N PRO A 461 -5.04 20.70 -5.59
CA PRO A 461 -5.74 21.97 -5.60
C PRO A 461 -7.24 21.80 -5.34
N GLN A 462 -7.86 20.70 -5.81
CA GLN A 462 -9.25 20.39 -5.49
C GLN A 462 -9.44 20.18 -4.00
N SER A 463 -8.53 19.47 -3.34
CA SER A 463 -8.60 19.26 -1.89
C SER A 463 -8.44 20.57 -1.13
N ILE A 464 -7.62 21.52 -1.61
CA ILE A 464 -7.48 22.83 -1.00
C ILE A 464 -8.79 23.62 -1.14
N ALA A 465 -9.36 23.67 -2.35
CA ALA A 465 -10.62 24.35 -2.61
C ALA A 465 -11.80 23.74 -1.82
N ALA A 466 -12.01 22.43 -1.90
CA ALA A 466 -13.18 21.77 -1.33
C ALA A 466 -13.11 21.54 0.19
N HIS A 467 -11.92 21.42 0.78
CA HIS A 467 -11.78 21.10 2.21
C HIS A 467 -11.22 22.23 3.07
N ILE A 468 -10.47 23.17 2.49
CA ILE A 468 -9.99 24.36 3.20
C ILE A 468 -10.87 25.57 2.85
N GLY A 469 -11.54 25.55 1.69
CA GLY A 469 -12.38 26.65 1.24
C GLY A 469 -11.61 27.71 0.45
N LEU A 470 -10.44 27.37 -0.10
CA LEU A 470 -9.56 28.29 -0.82
C LEU A 470 -9.47 27.92 -2.30
N ASP A 471 -10.28 28.57 -3.13
CA ASP A 471 -10.36 28.34 -4.59
C ASP A 471 -9.19 28.96 -5.38
N ALA A 472 -8.51 29.97 -4.83
CA ALA A 472 -7.32 30.58 -5.43
C ALA A 472 -6.19 29.58 -5.74
N ALA A 473 -6.10 28.49 -4.98
CA ALA A 473 -5.12 27.43 -5.25
C ALA A 473 -5.45 26.60 -6.51
N LEU A 474 -6.72 26.56 -6.93
CA LEU A 474 -7.20 25.80 -8.09
C LEU A 474 -7.02 26.58 -9.40
N THR A 475 -7.03 27.91 -9.34
CA THR A 475 -6.77 28.78 -10.49
C THR A 475 -5.28 28.91 -10.82
N GLN A 476 -4.42 28.53 -9.88
CA GLN A 476 -2.96 28.53 -10.00
C GLN A 476 -2.44 27.19 -10.55
N GLY A 477 -1.32 27.22 -11.26
CA GLY A 477 -0.65 26.01 -11.74
C GLY A 477 0.24 25.42 -10.64
N CYS A 478 0.16 24.12 -10.38
CA CYS A 478 0.94 23.49 -9.32
C CYS A 478 1.56 22.16 -9.71
N GLY A 479 2.65 21.81 -9.02
CA GLY A 479 3.28 20.49 -9.15
C GLY A 479 2.99 19.66 -7.90
N ARG A 480 2.16 18.62 -8.03
CA ARG A 480 1.91 17.68 -6.95
C ARG A 480 2.99 16.59 -6.96
N ILE A 481 3.83 16.56 -5.92
CA ILE A 481 4.74 15.45 -5.67
C ILE A 481 3.91 14.24 -5.25
N GLN A 482 3.73 13.30 -6.17
CA GLN A 482 2.94 12.09 -5.97
C GLN A 482 3.75 11.02 -5.24
N ARG A 483 5.02 10.87 -5.60
CA ARG A 483 5.93 9.87 -5.07
C ARG A 483 7.35 10.43 -4.98
N ILE A 484 8.05 10.11 -3.91
CA ILE A 484 9.50 10.32 -3.78
C ILE A 484 10.09 9.10 -3.07
N ALA A 485 11.10 8.49 -3.69
CA ALA A 485 11.73 7.28 -3.21
C ALA A 485 13.25 7.41 -3.30
N ILE A 486 13.93 7.04 -2.22
CA ILE A 486 15.39 6.93 -2.17
C ILE A 486 15.74 5.50 -1.80
N HIS A 487 16.75 4.95 -2.47
CA HIS A 487 17.25 3.61 -2.21
C HIS A 487 17.50 3.40 -0.70
N PRO A 488 17.05 2.29 -0.08
CA PRO A 488 17.12 2.09 1.37
C PRO A 488 18.51 2.33 1.99
N ASN A 489 19.56 1.83 1.34
CA ASN A 489 20.94 1.99 1.82
C ASN A 489 21.44 3.45 1.75
N CYS A 490 20.77 4.30 0.98
CA CYS A 490 21.13 5.71 0.76
C CYS A 490 20.18 6.69 1.48
N GLN A 491 19.27 6.18 2.33
CA GLN A 491 18.36 7.03 3.11
C GLN A 491 19.10 7.74 4.25
N GLN A 492 18.45 8.77 4.81
CA GLN A 492 18.98 9.60 5.92
C GLN A 492 20.28 10.37 5.62
N GLN A 493 20.67 10.42 4.34
CA GLN A 493 21.88 11.07 3.85
C GLN A 493 21.61 12.43 3.14
N GLY A 494 20.37 12.91 3.16
CA GLY A 494 19.98 14.20 2.53
C GLY A 494 19.72 14.14 1.02
N LEU A 495 19.85 12.98 0.37
CA LEU A 495 19.60 12.82 -1.08
C LEU A 495 18.20 13.23 -1.51
N GLY A 496 17.18 12.87 -0.72
CA GLY A 496 15.80 13.26 -1.00
C GLY A 496 15.59 14.77 -0.97
N LEU A 497 16.29 15.49 -0.07
CA LEU A 497 16.21 16.95 0.00
C LEU A 497 16.85 17.58 -1.24
N LYS A 498 18.03 17.12 -1.65
CA LYS A 498 18.70 17.57 -2.89
C LYS A 498 17.89 17.28 -4.15
N LEU A 499 17.21 16.13 -4.19
CA LEU A 499 16.29 15.81 -5.28
C LEU A 499 15.13 16.82 -5.32
N LEU A 500 14.57 17.21 -4.17
CA LEU A 500 13.53 18.24 -4.08
C LEU A 500 14.03 19.64 -4.46
N GLU A 501 15.29 19.99 -4.19
CA GLU A 501 15.88 21.24 -4.70
C GLU A 501 15.89 21.27 -6.23
N THR A 502 16.19 20.14 -6.87
CA THR A 502 16.15 20.00 -8.33
C THR A 502 14.71 20.12 -8.85
N VAL A 503 13.74 19.48 -8.18
CA VAL A 503 12.31 19.61 -8.48
C VAL A 503 11.87 21.08 -8.38
N THR A 504 12.26 21.77 -7.31
CA THR A 504 11.91 23.17 -7.06
C THR A 504 12.48 24.09 -8.14
N SER A 505 13.73 23.87 -8.55
CA SER A 505 14.37 24.64 -9.61
C SER A 505 13.65 24.46 -10.95
N GLN A 506 13.32 23.22 -11.32
CA GLN A 506 12.61 22.92 -12.57
C GLN A 506 11.15 23.42 -12.53
N ALA A 507 10.48 23.35 -11.38
CA ALA A 507 9.11 23.86 -11.23
C ALA A 507 9.03 25.37 -11.48
N LYS A 508 10.04 26.13 -11.04
CA LYS A 508 10.15 27.57 -11.34
C LYS A 508 10.36 27.82 -12.83
N THR A 509 11.16 27.00 -13.51
CA THR A 509 11.36 27.11 -14.97
C THR A 509 10.10 26.76 -15.77
N LEU A 510 9.19 25.97 -15.18
CA LEU A 510 7.91 25.59 -15.76
C LEU A 510 6.76 26.54 -15.36
N ASP A 511 7.07 27.70 -14.77
CA ASP A 511 6.12 28.72 -14.32
C ASP A 511 5.00 28.19 -13.40
N LEU A 512 5.32 27.22 -12.55
CA LEU A 512 4.38 26.72 -11.52
C LEU A 512 4.33 27.69 -10.33
N ASP A 513 3.14 27.91 -9.78
CA ASP A 513 2.91 28.81 -8.65
C ASP A 513 3.30 28.19 -7.31
N TYR A 514 3.11 26.87 -7.16
CA TYR A 514 3.48 26.15 -5.94
C TYR A 514 3.73 24.66 -6.19
N LEU A 515 4.43 24.03 -5.26
CA LEU A 515 4.53 22.58 -5.14
C LEU A 515 3.71 22.10 -3.95
N GLY A 516 3.23 20.87 -3.99
CA GLY A 516 2.62 20.29 -2.80
C GLY A 516 2.57 18.78 -2.84
N THR A 517 2.13 18.19 -1.75
CA THR A 517 2.09 16.74 -1.56
C THR A 517 0.89 16.35 -0.71
N SER A 518 0.43 15.12 -0.91
CA SER A 518 -0.56 14.45 -0.05
C SER A 518 -0.04 13.05 0.28
N PHE A 519 0.11 12.76 1.56
CA PHE A 519 0.72 11.51 2.02
C PHE A 519 0.10 11.03 3.34
N GLY A 520 0.23 9.74 3.65
CA GLY A 520 -0.17 9.20 4.94
C GLY A 520 0.75 9.70 6.06
N ALA A 521 0.20 10.44 7.01
CA ALA A 521 0.93 11.14 8.05
C ALA A 521 1.65 10.15 8.98
N SER A 522 2.97 10.28 9.07
CA SER A 522 3.84 9.56 10.00
C SER A 522 4.93 10.51 10.47
N SER A 523 5.49 10.29 11.66
CA SER A 523 6.51 11.17 12.22
C SER A 523 7.75 11.30 11.34
N ASP A 524 8.16 10.22 10.66
CA ASP A 524 9.32 10.23 9.77
C ASP A 524 9.10 11.06 8.50
N LEU A 525 7.96 10.85 7.82
CA LEU A 525 7.63 11.62 6.62
C LEU A 525 7.36 13.09 6.95
N THR A 526 6.66 13.36 8.05
CA THR A 526 6.42 14.74 8.50
C THR A 526 7.74 15.46 8.79
N LYS A 527 8.71 14.82 9.47
CA LYS A 527 10.05 15.38 9.68
C LYS A 527 10.76 15.67 8.35
N PHE A 528 10.65 14.77 7.37
CA PHE A 528 11.24 14.96 6.05
C PHE A 528 10.67 16.20 5.35
N TRP A 529 9.34 16.36 5.33
CA TRP A 529 8.70 17.50 4.67
C TRP A 529 8.94 18.83 5.39
N ILE A 530 9.00 18.84 6.73
CA ILE A 530 9.42 20.03 7.50
C ILE A 530 10.84 20.44 7.10
N LYS A 531 11.79 19.49 7.04
CA LYS A 531 13.17 19.76 6.61
C LYS A 531 13.27 20.23 5.16
N ALA A 532 12.33 19.82 4.31
CA ALA A 532 12.21 20.29 2.94
C ALA A 532 11.49 21.67 2.83
N ASN A 533 11.18 22.31 3.96
CA ASN A 533 10.47 23.59 4.06
C ASN A 533 9.04 23.57 3.50
N TYR A 534 8.38 22.41 3.45
CA TYR A 534 6.97 22.32 3.11
C TYR A 534 6.11 22.66 4.34
N GLN A 535 5.08 23.46 4.11
CA GLN A 535 4.17 23.98 5.13
C GLN A 535 2.89 23.15 5.17
N PHE A 536 2.55 22.63 6.36
CA PHE A 536 1.33 21.84 6.54
C PHE A 536 0.09 22.72 6.55
N ILE A 537 -0.93 22.30 5.81
CA ILE A 537 -2.19 23.05 5.66
C ILE A 537 -3.44 22.23 6.01
N ARG A 538 -3.32 20.91 6.13
CA ARG A 538 -4.46 20.03 6.45
C ARG A 538 -4.01 18.66 6.92
N LEU A 539 -4.78 18.10 7.86
CA LEU A 539 -4.79 16.68 8.19
C LEU A 539 -6.20 16.13 7.94
N GLY A 540 -6.31 15.03 7.18
CA GLY A 540 -7.58 14.41 6.83
C GLY A 540 -8.29 13.85 8.05
N LEU A 541 -9.61 14.03 8.15
CA LEU A 541 -10.40 13.66 9.32
C LEU A 541 -10.58 12.14 9.46
N THR A 542 -10.74 11.44 8.34
CA THR A 542 -10.85 9.98 8.30
C THR A 542 -9.49 9.34 8.07
N LYS A 543 -9.22 8.23 8.76
CA LYS A 543 -8.10 7.37 8.42
C LYS A 543 -8.37 6.70 7.08
N ASP A 544 -7.35 6.63 6.26
CA ASP A 544 -7.41 5.85 5.04
C ASP A 544 -7.57 4.35 5.41
N ALA A 545 -8.55 3.68 4.80
CA ALA A 545 -8.91 2.31 5.17
C ALA A 545 -7.78 1.31 4.95
N SER A 546 -6.87 1.63 4.03
CA SER A 546 -5.80 0.72 3.61
C SER A 546 -4.51 0.90 4.41
N SER A 547 -4.16 2.15 4.74
CA SER A 547 -2.94 2.48 5.49
C SER A 547 -3.18 2.69 6.98
N GLY A 548 -4.43 2.92 7.40
CA GLY A 548 -4.81 3.16 8.80
C GLY A 548 -4.30 4.50 9.37
N VAL A 549 -3.84 5.41 8.50
CA VAL A 549 -3.31 6.73 8.89
C VAL A 549 -4.11 7.87 8.28
N HIS A 550 -4.01 9.06 8.86
CA HIS A 550 -4.62 10.28 8.33
C HIS A 550 -3.78 10.82 7.17
N SER A 551 -4.40 11.37 6.12
CA SER A 551 -3.67 12.01 5.02
C SER A 551 -3.29 13.44 5.38
N ALA A 552 -2.01 13.80 5.34
CA ALA A 552 -1.52 15.16 5.51
C ALA A 552 -1.31 15.83 4.15
N LEU A 553 -1.65 17.12 4.06
CA LEU A 553 -1.31 17.98 2.93
C LEU A 553 -0.26 19.00 3.36
N ALA A 554 0.78 19.15 2.53
CA ALA A 554 1.82 20.15 2.71
C ALA A 554 2.16 20.83 1.38
N VAL A 555 2.49 22.12 1.44
CA VAL A 555 2.69 23.00 0.29
C VAL A 555 4.01 23.78 0.42
N TYR A 556 4.68 23.99 -0.70
CA TYR A 556 5.83 24.86 -0.83
C TYR A 556 5.51 25.96 -1.86
N PRO A 557 5.45 27.24 -1.46
CA PRO A 557 5.13 28.33 -2.38
C PRO A 557 6.30 28.61 -3.33
N LEU A 558 6.00 28.90 -4.61
CA LEU A 558 7.01 29.34 -5.59
C LEU A 558 6.81 30.80 -5.99
N THR A 559 5.57 31.31 -5.93
CA THR A 559 5.20 32.67 -6.28
C THR A 559 4.49 33.40 -5.12
N THR A 560 4.52 34.72 -5.13
CA THR A 560 3.80 35.56 -4.14
C THR A 560 2.29 35.33 -4.17
N LYS A 561 1.73 34.94 -5.33
CA LYS A 561 0.31 34.56 -5.45
C LYS A 561 -0.03 33.32 -4.62
N SER A 562 0.92 32.39 -4.48
CA SER A 562 0.72 31.19 -3.68
C SER A 562 0.88 31.44 -2.18
N GLU A 563 1.74 32.40 -1.80
CA GLU A 563 2.01 32.75 -0.41
C GLU A 563 0.76 33.31 0.29
N THR A 564 -0.04 34.13 -0.39
CA THR A 564 -1.21 34.80 0.20
C THR A 564 -2.29 33.83 0.69
N TRP A 565 -2.70 32.86 -0.13
CA TRP A 565 -3.68 31.86 0.31
C TRP A 565 -3.06 30.82 1.24
N LEU A 566 -1.75 30.56 1.13
CA LEU A 566 -1.04 29.62 2.00
C LEU A 566 -1.04 30.09 3.46
N GLU A 567 -0.81 31.39 3.71
CA GLU A 567 -0.91 31.95 5.06
C GLU A 567 -2.30 31.75 5.65
N SER A 568 -3.35 32.03 4.86
CA SER A 568 -4.74 31.78 5.28
C SER A 568 -4.98 30.30 5.59
N ALA A 569 -4.43 29.40 4.78
CA ALA A 569 -4.53 27.96 4.99
C ALA A 569 -3.83 27.50 6.28
N GLN A 570 -2.64 28.03 6.58
CA GLN A 570 -1.91 27.73 7.81
C GLN A 570 -2.68 28.22 9.06
N THR A 571 -3.22 29.42 9.03
CA THR A 571 -4.02 29.98 10.14
C THR A 571 -5.27 29.14 10.39
N LEU A 572 -5.99 28.78 9.33
CA LEU A 572 -7.15 27.89 9.43
C LEU A 572 -6.76 26.51 9.95
N PHE A 573 -5.63 25.95 9.51
CA PHE A 573 -5.19 24.64 9.98
C PHE A 573 -4.80 24.66 11.46
N ALA A 574 -4.05 25.67 11.91
CA ALA A 574 -3.67 25.82 13.31
C ALA A 574 -4.90 26.01 14.21
N ALA A 575 -5.84 26.87 13.79
CA ALA A 575 -7.08 27.10 14.51
C ALA A 575 -7.91 25.81 14.63
N ASN A 576 -8.10 25.09 13.53
CA ASN A 576 -8.85 23.84 13.54
C ASN A 576 -8.16 22.73 14.35
N LEU A 577 -6.84 22.57 14.21
CA LEU A 577 -6.07 21.55 14.92
C LEU A 577 -6.16 21.71 16.43
N MET A 578 -6.24 22.95 16.94
CA MET A 578 -6.41 23.25 18.36
C MET A 578 -7.64 22.58 18.97
N TYR A 579 -8.74 22.51 18.22
CA TYR A 579 -9.98 21.87 18.66
C TYR A 579 -10.02 20.39 18.25
N GLN A 580 -9.58 20.06 17.03
CA GLN A 580 -9.61 18.69 16.53
C GLN A 580 -8.70 17.74 17.33
N ARG A 581 -7.63 18.23 17.98
CA ARG A 581 -6.73 17.42 18.81
C ARG A 581 -7.41 16.69 19.97
N VAL A 582 -8.54 17.21 20.49
CA VAL A 582 -9.30 16.58 21.58
C VAL A 582 -10.51 15.79 21.09
N GLU A 583 -10.94 16.01 19.85
CA GLU A 583 -12.06 15.29 19.22
C GLU A 583 -11.53 14.22 18.26
N VAL A 584 -11.49 14.55 16.96
CA VAL A 584 -11.17 13.64 15.86
C VAL A 584 -9.75 13.08 15.97
N PHE A 585 -8.81 13.85 16.49
CA PHE A 585 -7.40 13.48 16.64
C PHE A 585 -7.01 13.15 18.10
N SER A 586 -7.98 12.85 18.95
CA SER A 586 -7.73 12.38 20.33
C SER A 586 -6.88 11.12 20.40
N GLN A 587 -6.94 10.28 19.37
CA GLN A 587 -6.15 9.04 19.24
C GLN A 587 -4.92 9.20 18.33
N LEU A 588 -4.60 10.43 17.89
CA LEU A 588 -3.42 10.66 17.07
C LEU A 588 -2.17 10.39 17.91
N GLU A 589 -1.15 9.83 17.26
CA GLU A 589 0.10 9.51 17.93
C GLU A 589 0.78 10.80 18.43
N PRO A 590 1.17 10.89 19.71
CA PRO A 590 1.67 12.13 20.29
C PRO A 590 2.88 12.72 19.57
N SER A 591 3.84 11.90 19.13
CA SER A 591 5.03 12.40 18.45
C SER A 591 4.68 13.10 17.13
N LEU A 592 3.73 12.57 16.36
CA LEU A 592 3.21 13.19 15.15
C LEU A 592 2.44 14.48 15.44
N LEU A 593 1.55 14.48 16.44
CA LEU A 593 0.75 15.65 16.78
C LEU A 593 1.62 16.83 17.23
N LEU A 594 2.59 16.57 18.10
CA LEU A 594 3.52 17.59 18.60
C LEU A 594 4.42 18.12 17.48
N LEU A 595 4.88 17.24 16.59
CA LEU A 595 5.68 17.61 15.43
C LEU A 595 4.89 18.52 14.46
N LEU A 596 3.63 18.17 14.16
CA LEU A 596 2.76 19.01 13.35
C LEU A 596 2.55 20.37 14.02
N TRP A 597 2.23 20.38 15.31
CA TRP A 597 1.99 21.63 16.04
C TRP A 597 3.20 22.57 16.02
N ARG A 598 4.40 22.04 16.29
CA ARG A 598 5.66 22.81 16.26
C ARG A 598 6.01 23.34 14.86
N SER A 599 5.49 22.73 13.81
CA SER A 599 5.72 23.19 12.43
C SER A 599 4.83 24.37 12.01
N LEU A 600 3.79 24.67 12.78
CA LEU A 600 2.86 25.75 12.46
C LEU A 600 3.42 27.10 12.91
N LYS A 601 3.17 28.14 12.10
CA LYS A 601 3.41 29.52 12.52
C LYS A 601 2.48 29.81 13.69
N GLN A 602 3.03 29.87 14.90
CA GLN A 602 2.29 30.31 16.07
C GLN A 602 2.23 31.83 16.01
N GLU A 603 1.11 32.38 15.54
CA GLU A 603 0.77 33.76 15.91
C GLU A 603 0.61 33.79 17.43
N ASN A 604 1.13 34.85 18.09
CA ASN A 604 1.06 35.03 19.54
C ASN A 604 -0.38 34.83 20.02
N GLN A 605 -0.71 33.62 20.47
CA GLN A 605 -2.00 33.36 21.07
C GLN A 605 -2.03 34.17 22.35
N ALA A 606 -2.98 35.11 22.42
CA ALA A 606 -3.15 35.92 23.61
C ALA A 606 -3.33 35.00 24.82
N SER A 607 -2.43 35.14 25.79
CA SER A 607 -2.49 34.43 27.05
C SER A 607 -3.81 34.75 27.76
N PHE A 608 -4.62 33.73 28.05
CA PHE A 608 -5.90 33.93 28.74
C PHE A 608 -5.71 34.26 30.22
N LEU A 609 -4.65 33.74 30.84
CA LEU A 609 -4.32 33.98 32.24
C LEU A 609 -3.14 34.93 32.38
N SER A 610 -3.15 35.78 33.41
CA SER A 610 -1.95 36.51 33.81
C SER A 610 -0.90 35.55 34.36
N LEU A 611 0.37 35.94 34.27
CA LEU A 611 1.50 35.16 34.78
C LEU A 611 1.33 34.85 36.28
N ASP A 612 0.82 35.82 37.07
CA ASP A 612 0.60 35.65 38.50
C ASP A 612 -0.45 34.59 38.84
N LEU A 613 -1.59 34.60 38.12
CA LEU A 613 -2.66 33.63 38.33
C LEU A 613 -2.19 32.22 37.95
N MET A 614 -1.46 32.11 36.83
CA MET A 614 -0.87 30.85 36.38
C MET A 614 0.16 30.32 37.39
N ASN A 615 1.06 31.18 37.89
CA ASN A 615 2.04 30.82 38.92
C ASN A 615 1.36 30.34 40.21
N MET A 616 0.35 31.05 40.69
CA MET A 616 -0.42 30.69 41.88
C MET A 616 -1.08 29.31 41.73
N GLN A 617 -1.77 29.07 40.61
CA GLN A 617 -2.45 27.78 40.38
C GLN A 617 -1.47 26.61 40.22
N LEU A 618 -0.43 26.78 39.40
CA LEU A 618 0.55 25.72 39.15
C LEU A 618 1.36 25.39 40.42
N SER A 619 1.76 26.40 41.19
CA SER A 619 2.45 26.20 42.48
C SER A 619 1.61 25.38 43.48
N ALA A 620 0.32 25.66 43.58
CA ALA A 620 -0.58 24.91 44.45
C ALA A 620 -0.86 23.49 43.93
N PHE A 621 -0.98 23.30 42.60
CA PHE A 621 -1.08 21.97 41.99
C PHE A 621 0.15 21.10 42.28
N LEU A 622 1.36 21.67 42.13
CA LEU A 622 2.63 20.99 42.37
C LEU A 622 2.80 20.56 43.84
N ARG A 623 2.30 21.36 44.79
CA ARG A 623 2.29 21.03 46.23
C ARG A 623 1.15 20.06 46.62
N GLY A 624 0.34 19.60 45.67
CA GLY A 624 -0.79 18.70 45.92
C GLY A 624 -2.02 19.38 46.53
N GLY A 625 -2.06 20.72 46.59
CA GLY A 625 -3.20 21.48 47.12
C GLY A 625 -4.39 21.59 46.16
N MET A 626 -4.17 21.30 44.86
CA MET A 626 -5.22 21.25 43.84
C MET A 626 -5.12 19.98 43.00
N GLY A 627 -6.28 19.48 42.56
CA GLY A 627 -6.39 18.40 41.58
C GLY A 627 -6.34 18.93 40.14
N TYR A 628 -6.04 18.04 39.20
CA TYR A 628 -5.94 18.35 37.76
C TYR A 628 -7.13 19.16 37.23
N ASP A 629 -8.37 18.76 37.55
CA ASP A 629 -9.59 19.36 36.98
C ASP A 629 -9.78 20.84 37.38
N LEU A 630 -9.11 21.30 38.44
CA LEU A 630 -9.17 22.69 38.90
C LEU A 630 -8.13 23.61 38.22
N VAL A 631 -7.14 23.04 37.54
CA VAL A 631 -5.99 23.79 36.98
C VAL A 631 -5.79 23.56 35.48
N VAL A 632 -6.80 23.00 34.80
CA VAL A 632 -6.71 22.62 33.37
C VAL A 632 -6.29 23.79 32.49
N ALA A 633 -6.82 25.00 32.72
CA ALA A 633 -6.47 26.19 31.96
C ALA A 633 -4.98 26.56 32.10
N SER A 634 -4.46 26.54 33.33
CA SER A 634 -3.05 26.83 33.61
C SER A 634 -2.12 25.76 33.03
N LEU A 635 -2.50 24.48 33.11
CA LEU A 635 -1.74 23.38 32.51
C LEU A 635 -1.72 23.48 30.99
N GLU A 636 -2.83 23.85 30.37
CA GLU A 636 -2.93 24.01 28.93
C GLU A 636 -2.08 25.19 28.45
N GLN A 637 -2.12 26.32 29.15
CA GLN A 637 -1.26 27.46 28.84
C GLN A 637 0.23 27.12 29.03
N LEU A 638 0.57 26.33 30.05
CA LEU A 638 1.93 25.80 30.23
C LEU A 638 2.35 24.87 29.08
N MET A 639 1.42 24.05 28.57
CA MET A 639 1.65 23.21 27.41
C MET A 639 1.91 24.04 26.16
N MET A 640 1.17 25.13 25.93
CA MET A 640 1.43 26.02 24.79
C MET A 640 2.80 26.68 24.87
N TRP A 641 3.20 27.14 26.07
CA TRP A 641 4.56 27.64 26.28
C TRP A 641 5.60 26.53 26.05
N TYR A 642 5.40 25.33 26.59
CA TYR A 642 6.32 24.21 26.37
C TYR A 642 6.50 23.88 24.88
N LEU A 643 5.41 23.97 24.10
CA LEU A 643 5.42 23.72 22.66
C LEU A 643 6.14 24.79 21.84
N SER A 644 6.30 26.01 22.36
CA SER A 644 7.12 27.05 21.71
C SER A 644 8.62 26.89 22.00
N GLN A 645 8.97 26.06 22.98
CA GLN A 645 10.34 25.78 23.36
C GLN A 645 10.89 24.52 22.65
N PRO A 646 12.22 24.41 22.50
CA PRO A 646 12.85 23.14 22.13
C PRO A 646 12.48 22.05 23.13
N SER A 647 12.14 20.84 22.65
CA SER A 647 11.79 19.72 23.53
C SER A 647 12.95 19.40 24.47
N PHE A 648 12.66 19.29 25.76
CA PHE A 648 13.63 18.96 26.80
C PHE A 648 13.17 17.82 27.72
N LEU A 649 11.94 17.34 27.56
CA LEU A 649 11.43 16.19 28.30
C LEU A 649 11.89 14.89 27.62
N SER A 650 11.82 13.79 28.36
CA SER A 650 11.92 12.45 27.76
C SER A 650 10.75 12.22 26.80
N GLU A 651 10.95 11.44 25.72
CA GLU A 651 9.87 11.11 24.76
C GLU A 651 8.65 10.50 25.45
N HIS A 652 8.89 9.68 26.47
CA HIS A 652 7.87 9.07 27.28
C HIS A 652 7.05 10.09 28.08
N ASP A 653 7.71 11.06 28.72
CA ASP A 653 7.05 12.08 29.53
C ASP A 653 6.37 13.16 28.68
N GLU A 654 6.98 13.54 27.56
CA GLU A 654 6.37 14.41 26.57
C GLU A 654 5.09 13.78 25.98
N SER A 655 5.13 12.49 25.68
CA SER A 655 3.97 11.72 25.23
C SER A 655 2.85 11.69 26.30
N PHE A 656 3.21 11.44 27.57
CA PHE A 656 2.26 11.44 28.68
C PHE A 656 1.61 12.82 28.88
N PHE A 657 2.41 13.87 28.85
CA PHE A 657 1.94 15.25 29.00
C PHE A 657 1.02 15.66 27.84
N CYS A 658 1.40 15.32 26.60
CA CYS A 658 0.55 15.51 25.43
C CYS A 658 -0.79 14.80 25.57
N ARG A 659 -0.81 13.50 25.88
CA ARG A 659 -2.07 12.75 26.03
C ARG A 659 -2.99 13.35 27.09
N LYS A 660 -2.43 13.71 28.26
CA LYS A 660 -3.25 14.20 29.37
C LYS A 660 -3.69 15.66 29.21
N VAL A 661 -2.79 16.54 28.81
CA VAL A 661 -3.00 17.99 28.83
C VAL A 661 -3.43 18.53 27.47
N PHE A 662 -2.85 18.01 26.38
CA PHE A 662 -3.08 18.49 25.03
C PHE A 662 -4.25 17.76 24.34
N GLN A 663 -4.34 16.43 24.46
CA GLN A 663 -5.41 15.60 23.90
C GLN A 663 -6.56 15.29 24.89
N LYS A 664 -6.43 15.71 26.15
CA LYS A 664 -7.45 15.57 27.22
C LYS A 664 -7.92 14.13 27.45
N ARG A 665 -7.03 13.14 27.30
CA ARG A 665 -7.34 11.71 27.50
C ARG A 665 -7.70 11.40 28.96
N SER A 666 -8.52 10.37 29.14
CA SER A 666 -9.04 9.98 30.46
C SER A 666 -7.95 9.35 31.33
N TRP A 667 -8.08 9.46 32.66
CA TRP A 667 -7.12 8.83 33.57
C TRP A 667 -7.08 7.31 33.42
N SER A 668 -8.23 6.67 33.18
CA SER A 668 -8.32 5.22 32.96
C SER A 668 -7.49 4.77 31.75
N GLU A 669 -7.52 5.53 30.66
CA GLU A 669 -6.72 5.22 29.47
C GLU A 669 -5.22 5.38 29.75
N LEU A 670 -4.81 6.46 30.42
CA LEU A 670 -3.40 6.66 30.77
C LEU A 670 -2.87 5.60 31.74
N VAL A 671 -3.70 5.14 32.67
CA VAL A 671 -3.32 4.08 33.61
C VAL A 671 -3.02 2.78 32.85
N ILE A 672 -3.81 2.45 31.83
CA ILE A 672 -3.61 1.27 30.99
C ILE A 672 -2.40 1.46 30.06
N ASP A 673 -2.36 2.58 29.33
CA ASP A 673 -1.36 2.85 28.30
C ASP A 673 0.08 2.93 28.86
N TYR A 674 0.22 3.37 30.11
CA TYR A 674 1.51 3.57 30.78
C TYR A 674 1.75 2.58 31.93
N GLU A 675 0.98 1.50 32.01
CA GLU A 675 1.13 0.42 33.00
C GLU A 675 1.20 0.92 34.46
N LEU A 676 0.34 1.88 34.80
CA LEU A 676 0.27 2.46 36.14
C LEU A 676 -0.71 1.70 37.03
N VAL A 677 -0.53 1.79 38.34
CA VAL A 677 -1.38 1.09 39.34
C VAL A 677 -2.74 1.77 39.49
N GLY A 678 -2.83 3.08 39.23
CA GLY A 678 -4.09 3.82 39.31
C GLY A 678 -3.95 5.32 39.17
N GLN A 679 -5.07 6.03 39.26
CA GLN A 679 -5.17 7.48 39.00
C GLN A 679 -4.22 8.32 39.88
N LYS A 680 -4.04 7.96 41.16
CA LYS A 680 -3.13 8.71 42.06
C LYS A 680 -1.68 8.71 41.55
N GLN A 681 -1.20 7.57 41.05
CA GLN A 681 0.14 7.46 40.48
C GLN A 681 0.26 8.23 39.17
N ALA A 682 -0.78 8.20 38.33
CA ALA A 682 -0.83 8.98 37.10
C ALA A 682 -0.79 10.49 37.37
N GLU A 683 -1.50 10.98 38.39
CA GLU A 683 -1.47 12.39 38.77
C GLU A 683 -0.13 12.80 39.38
N GLN A 684 0.51 11.94 40.18
CA GLN A 684 1.87 12.17 40.68
C GLN A 684 2.87 12.27 39.53
N LYS A 685 2.76 11.38 38.53
CA LYS A 685 3.58 11.45 37.32
C LYS A 685 3.36 12.77 36.58
N LEU A 686 2.10 13.20 36.41
CA LEU A 686 1.80 14.51 35.81
C LEU A 686 2.44 15.66 36.59
N ARG A 687 2.35 15.67 37.92
CA ARG A 687 2.96 16.70 38.77
C ARG A 687 4.47 16.76 38.58
N ALA A 688 5.16 15.62 38.53
CA ALA A 688 6.60 15.57 38.29
C ALA A 688 6.99 16.19 36.94
N ILE A 689 6.24 15.88 35.88
CA ILE A 689 6.46 16.45 34.54
C ILE A 689 6.21 17.96 34.56
N VAL A 690 5.09 18.39 35.14
CA VAL A 690 4.75 19.82 35.25
C VAL A 690 5.79 20.57 36.07
N GLN A 691 6.39 19.96 37.10
CA GLN A 691 7.42 20.59 37.90
C GLN A 691 8.66 20.96 37.06
N GLU A 692 9.09 20.05 36.19
CA GLU A 692 10.24 20.27 35.32
C GLU A 692 9.99 21.42 34.34
N ILE A 693 8.81 21.44 33.71
CA ILE A 693 8.41 22.50 32.78
C ILE A 693 8.27 23.84 33.51
N PHE A 694 7.61 23.84 34.68
CA PHE A 694 7.33 25.02 35.48
C PHE A 694 8.59 25.69 36.02
N LEU A 695 9.62 24.93 36.39
CA LEU A 695 10.91 25.47 36.81
C LEU A 695 11.54 26.35 35.72
N LYS A 696 11.53 25.89 34.47
CA LYS A 696 12.06 26.66 33.33
C LYS A 696 11.17 27.85 32.98
N TRP A 697 9.85 27.64 32.95
CA TRP A 697 8.89 28.71 32.70
C TRP A 697 9.04 29.85 33.71
N SER A 698 9.12 29.52 35.01
CA SER A 698 9.27 30.52 36.07
C SER A 698 10.60 31.26 36.02
N THR A 699 11.70 30.62 35.60
CA THR A 699 13.01 31.30 35.46
C THR A 699 13.03 32.29 34.31
N GLU A 700 12.38 31.97 33.17
CA GLU A 700 12.25 32.91 32.06
C GLU A 700 11.41 34.13 32.43
N HIS A 701 10.33 33.93 33.18
CA HIS A 701 9.36 34.99 33.49
C HIS A 701 9.70 35.77 34.78
N ALA A 702 10.57 35.26 35.65
CA ALA A 702 11.09 36.00 36.80
C ALA A 702 12.03 37.16 36.40
N ASN A 703 12.52 37.19 35.16
CA ASN A 703 13.32 38.30 34.61
C ASN A 703 12.47 39.38 33.91
N ILE A 704 11.13 39.22 33.89
CA ILE A 704 10.18 40.09 33.18
C ILE A 704 9.29 40.87 34.17
N SER A 705 9.27 40.47 35.44
CA SER A 705 8.73 41.22 36.59
C SER A 705 9.82 42.06 37.26
#